data_AF-A0A934E7M0-F1
#
_entry.id   AF-A0A934E7M0-F1
#
_cell.length_a   1.000
_cell.length_b   1.000
_cell.length_c   1.000
_cell.angle_alpha   90.00
_cell.angle_beta   90.00
_cell.angle_gamma   90.00
#
_symmetry.space_group_name_H-M   'P 1'
#
loop_
_entity.id
_entity.type
_entity.pdbx_description
1 polymer ?
#
loop_
_entity_poly.entity_id
_entity_poly.type
_entity_poly.pdbx_seq_one_letter_code
_entity_poly.pdbx_strand_id
1 'polypeptide(L)'
;MSQTKQSAPAKVGQAEEPGLEGGSYEVIRRRLLEQARALGEKADALNARRKELFGGTELQVVGNARVRTENNCVPRDIVSLGERLLVGYNVFLGLKTETTVADVYSLYRFEKTAEGYDFTPVPLSEADGLLTAPQLLKDFSELYRYYRDAKLLELCRAESRLLSVFRTGATLRDLKVLRWSLDPEGRATYVDNRGERDFVNPPSHDFEWTPATPESYVRGRHPHVSILDEVFVDTVKGDLTIKIENNTEDGLGIWREPVDDPDQSLDDASIQYARLGALILIKVLPFREQVWRHLVFNTRTKSVHRVDAIGLSCVQLPEDHGVVFPGGYALQTGEVKVFELEARGLQFSRALRAPNGEDVLYVFHSREEGRDLLLPYNLVRKEVQSPIQCHGHCLFADGTLAVFRESDEPTRVHPIQIWQTPFASAEHADAAPQGTSYLVKIGNAELVRGISEVYTLKRLAEAERPTCRTYEDLIAATTRAGDAWHWLGHAEAGLLGPIQELGRTAGLIVDEFEKVLALRRQAESSLATAQTEQERLLSSTRPEDLVSVDAFMDALAALRRQRGRLITLREVRYLDLERLDALEKGVVAKLDEVSVASLGFLEKPEALQPVCAGLEALLPRIAQVEKTPDLAPLKEEAERQGQGVEALSEVIAGLQVGDPTVRTRILESVSEVFALANRVRAVLQGRRKELARREGVAEFGAQFKVFAQNAESSLASCDSPERCDEHLSRVLVQLEELEGRFGELDEFVEQLTRKREEVAEAFAAKRQALLDERNRRARNLYGAAERILAGAARRARSFKTADELNTYFSTDPMVLKLRALAEQLLAAGDGVRADEVRSRLKAAQQDGLRALRDRQDLYEEGDAVIKLGAHRFQVVTQPFELTAVPRDGALALHLTGTDFYQPLDDPRLAEGKDYWDQVLVSESPEVSRAEHLAAAILFDAEDGARGLSIAKLQEASRSEGGLLALTRACAAERYDEGYERGVHDVDAAAILAALLSLRETAGLLRFAPGPRAMACLFWAWLVEPDDKRGWALRARSLGRLREAFRSSPVVVSLAGEISERIAAAFEAASIPLRAADARLAGRYLVEELMEEELRFATSGEALALRDAFLQHLESRGARRTLEEDLKALQGSLPEALSLAKAWLEAFLEAEAPAPVKELSHVLLEAVSLLLTEGRIEREPSAALAVLEIKGLLGQHGRVVDGAIKVRLDELVARLGDFVHLRAPAWRAYRKALAEVLEHEKRALRLEELKPGTLST
;
A
#
# COMPACT_ATOMS: atom_id res chain seq x y z
N MET A 1 -10.88 31.51 -61.60
CA MET A 1 -12.05 30.68 -61.24
C MET A 1 -11.60 29.24 -61.13
N SER A 2 -11.47 28.75 -59.90
CA SER A 2 -11.76 27.40 -59.38
C SER A 2 -11.01 27.27 -58.07
N GLN A 3 -11.78 27.13 -57.00
CA GLN A 3 -11.32 27.02 -55.62
C GLN A 3 -10.61 25.68 -55.43
N THR A 4 -9.37 25.70 -54.94
CA THR A 4 -8.71 24.50 -54.40
C THR A 4 -8.63 24.64 -52.89
N LYS A 5 -9.39 23.81 -52.20
CA LYS A 5 -9.51 23.73 -50.74
C LYS A 5 -8.13 23.46 -50.10
N GLN A 6 -7.75 24.29 -49.14
CA GLN A 6 -6.73 23.96 -48.13
C GLN A 6 -7.24 22.77 -47.30
N SER A 7 -6.60 21.61 -47.42
CA SER A 7 -6.76 20.51 -46.48
C SER A 7 -5.84 20.75 -45.28
N ALA A 8 -6.44 20.88 -44.09
CA ALA A 8 -5.73 20.91 -42.82
C ALA A 8 -4.86 19.64 -42.63
N PRO A 9 -3.70 19.72 -41.97
CA PRO A 9 -2.86 18.55 -41.73
C PRO A 9 -3.57 17.60 -40.74
N ALA A 10 -3.73 16.35 -41.15
CA ALA A 10 -4.24 15.28 -40.31
C ALA A 10 -3.25 15.02 -39.16
N LYS A 11 -3.71 15.19 -37.91
CA LYS A 11 -3.02 14.67 -36.73
C LYS A 11 -3.05 13.14 -36.78
N VAL A 12 -1.96 12.55 -37.25
CA VAL A 12 -1.71 11.10 -37.13
C VAL A 12 -1.25 10.84 -35.69
N GLY A 13 -1.91 9.90 -35.01
CA GLY A 13 -1.61 9.52 -33.64
C GLY A 13 -0.16 9.07 -33.51
N GLN A 14 0.63 9.88 -32.80
CA GLN A 14 1.91 9.47 -32.25
C GLN A 14 1.63 8.37 -31.24
N ALA A 15 2.46 7.32 -31.20
CA ALA A 15 2.46 6.39 -30.08
C ALA A 15 2.63 7.20 -28.79
N GLU A 16 1.57 7.27 -27.97
CA GLU A 16 1.66 7.88 -26.65
C GLU A 16 2.62 7.01 -25.81
N GLU A 17 3.83 7.51 -25.58
CA GLU A 17 4.71 6.95 -24.57
C GLU A 17 4.00 6.97 -23.20
N PRO A 18 4.31 6.01 -22.31
CA PRO A 18 3.60 5.76 -21.07
C PRO A 18 3.30 7.05 -20.29
N GLY A 19 2.04 7.46 -20.22
CA GLY A 19 1.62 8.49 -19.29
C GLY A 19 2.06 8.13 -17.87
N LEU A 20 3.04 8.87 -17.34
CA LEU A 20 3.41 8.86 -15.92
C LEU A 20 2.31 9.59 -15.14
N GLU A 21 1.13 9.00 -15.09
CA GLU A 21 0.04 9.51 -14.26
C GLU A 21 0.31 9.13 -12.79
N GLY A 22 1.01 10.02 -12.10
CA GLY A 22 1.31 9.91 -10.68
C GLY A 22 1.88 11.20 -10.11
N GLY A 23 1.37 11.62 -8.95
CA GLY A 23 1.79 12.86 -8.29
C GLY A 23 3.29 12.95 -7.95
N SER A 24 4.00 11.82 -7.83
CA SER A 24 5.44 11.80 -7.53
C SER A 24 6.27 12.38 -8.67
N TYR A 25 6.07 11.90 -9.92
CA TYR A 25 6.81 12.40 -11.08
C TYR A 25 6.57 13.89 -11.32
N GLU A 26 5.30 14.34 -11.26
CA GLU A 26 4.97 15.75 -11.47
C GLU A 26 5.59 16.67 -10.41
N VAL A 27 5.65 16.22 -9.15
CA VAL A 27 6.27 16.97 -8.06
C VAL A 27 7.78 17.06 -8.26
N ILE A 28 8.46 15.95 -8.59
CA ILE A 28 9.90 15.95 -8.81
C ILE A 28 10.26 16.76 -10.08
N ARG A 29 9.46 16.67 -11.15
CA ARG A 29 9.64 17.50 -12.36
C ARG A 29 9.45 18.98 -12.07
N ARG A 30 8.45 19.36 -11.28
CA ARG A 30 8.25 20.76 -10.86
C ARG A 30 9.46 21.28 -10.09
N ARG A 31 9.97 20.49 -9.14
CA ARG A 31 11.18 20.80 -8.38
C ARG A 31 12.40 20.97 -9.30
N LEU A 32 12.57 20.10 -10.29
CA LEU A 32 13.66 20.21 -11.27
C LEU A 32 13.57 21.53 -12.05
N LEU A 33 12.37 21.91 -12.51
CA LEU A 33 12.15 23.16 -13.24
C LEU A 33 12.41 24.39 -12.36
N GLU A 34 12.03 24.36 -11.08
CA GLU A 34 12.35 25.42 -10.12
C GLU A 34 13.86 25.57 -9.90
N GLN A 35 14.57 24.45 -9.77
CA GLN A 35 16.04 24.44 -9.66
C GLN A 35 16.71 24.95 -10.94
N ALA A 36 16.21 24.58 -12.12
CA ALA A 36 16.72 25.06 -13.41
C ALA A 36 16.54 26.58 -13.55
N ARG A 37 15.40 27.12 -13.11
CA ARG A 37 15.15 28.57 -13.07
C ARG A 37 16.11 29.28 -12.13
N ALA A 38 16.26 28.78 -10.91
CA ALA A 38 17.18 29.35 -9.92
C ALA A 38 18.66 29.29 -10.37
N LEU A 39 19.06 28.21 -11.04
CA LEU A 39 20.38 28.08 -11.66
C LEU A 39 20.56 29.14 -12.77
N GLY A 40 19.53 29.34 -13.59
CA GLY A 40 19.49 30.38 -14.62
C GLY A 40 19.70 31.78 -14.06
N GLU A 41 18.96 32.16 -13.01
CA GLU A 41 19.08 33.48 -12.37
C GLU A 41 20.50 33.73 -11.82
N LYS A 42 21.13 32.71 -11.26
CA LYS A 42 22.53 32.81 -10.79
C LYS A 42 23.51 32.94 -11.95
N ALA A 43 23.30 32.23 -13.05
CA ALA A 43 24.10 32.35 -14.26
C ALA A 43 23.95 33.76 -14.88
N ASP A 44 22.73 34.31 -14.91
CA ASP A 44 22.45 35.68 -15.36
C ASP A 44 23.19 36.71 -14.50
N ALA A 45 23.16 36.56 -13.18
CA ALA A 45 23.88 37.44 -12.25
C ALA A 45 25.40 37.36 -12.44
N LEU A 46 25.96 36.17 -12.67
CA LEU A 46 27.39 36.00 -12.95
C LEU A 46 27.76 36.62 -14.30
N ASN A 47 26.91 36.44 -15.32
CA ASN A 47 27.13 37.01 -16.66
C ASN A 47 27.07 38.55 -16.63
N ALA A 48 26.17 39.15 -15.83
CA ALA A 48 26.12 40.59 -15.64
C ALA A 48 27.42 41.14 -15.02
N ARG A 49 27.92 40.52 -13.95
CA ARG A 49 29.21 40.89 -13.32
C ARG A 49 30.38 40.76 -14.30
N ARG A 50 30.39 39.70 -15.11
CA ARG A 50 31.40 39.49 -16.15
C ARG A 50 31.37 40.64 -17.17
N LYS A 51 30.20 41.07 -17.65
CA LYS A 51 30.07 42.21 -18.57
C LYS A 51 30.56 43.52 -17.97
N GLU A 52 30.35 43.76 -16.68
CA GLU A 52 30.88 44.93 -15.96
C GLU A 52 32.41 44.92 -15.90
N LEU A 53 33.03 43.75 -15.71
CA LEU A 53 34.48 43.61 -15.54
C LEU A 53 35.27 43.67 -16.86
N PHE A 54 34.72 43.10 -17.94
CA PHE A 54 35.43 42.97 -19.22
C PHE A 54 34.91 43.87 -20.35
N GLY A 55 33.78 44.55 -20.12
CA GLY A 55 33.10 45.32 -21.15
C GLY A 55 32.33 44.44 -22.14
N GLY A 56 31.12 44.84 -22.50
CA GLY A 56 30.34 44.23 -23.57
C GLY A 56 29.98 45.29 -24.61
N THR A 57 30.48 45.13 -25.84
CA THR A 57 30.07 45.99 -26.95
C THR A 57 28.93 45.31 -27.69
N GLU A 58 27.73 45.88 -27.62
CA GLU A 58 26.58 45.37 -28.36
C GLU A 58 26.68 45.72 -29.84
N LEU A 59 26.19 44.81 -30.69
CA LEU A 59 26.10 45.02 -32.13
C LEU A 59 24.96 46.00 -32.43
N GLN A 60 25.28 47.22 -32.82
CA GLN A 60 24.28 48.25 -33.10
C GLN A 60 24.68 49.18 -34.25
N VAL A 61 23.68 49.68 -34.99
CA VAL A 61 23.88 50.71 -36.01
C VAL A 61 24.11 52.05 -35.32
N VAL A 62 25.29 52.64 -35.51
CA VAL A 62 25.67 53.93 -34.92
C VAL A 62 25.62 55.09 -35.91
N GLY A 63 25.45 54.81 -37.21
CA GLY A 63 25.31 55.84 -38.22
C GLY A 63 25.04 55.32 -39.62
N ASN A 64 24.72 56.25 -40.53
CA ASN A 64 24.65 56.00 -41.97
C ASN A 64 25.55 57.02 -42.68
N ALA A 65 26.20 56.59 -43.75
CA ALA A 65 27.01 57.43 -44.62
C ALA A 65 26.70 57.10 -46.08
N ARG A 66 27.32 57.84 -47.01
CA ARG A 66 27.16 57.60 -48.45
C ARG A 66 28.47 57.79 -49.18
N VAL A 67 28.72 56.92 -50.13
CA VAL A 67 29.84 57.03 -51.06
C VAL A 67 29.32 57.44 -52.43
N ARG A 68 29.94 58.46 -53.03
CA ARG A 68 29.56 58.95 -54.36
C ARG A 68 30.62 58.58 -55.39
N THR A 69 30.19 57.92 -56.45
CA THR A 69 31.01 57.52 -57.60
C THR A 69 30.72 58.41 -58.82
N GLU A 70 31.67 58.46 -59.76
CA GLU A 70 31.56 59.27 -60.97
C GLU A 70 30.54 58.68 -61.97
N ASN A 71 30.55 57.36 -62.13
CA ASN A 71 29.71 56.61 -63.06
C ASN A 71 28.62 55.81 -62.33
N ASN A 72 27.57 55.42 -63.06
CA ASN A 72 26.62 54.43 -62.54
C ASN A 72 27.34 53.08 -62.45
N CYS A 73 27.45 52.56 -61.24
CA CYS A 73 28.15 51.32 -60.99
C CYS A 73 27.44 50.49 -59.93
N VAL A 74 27.81 49.22 -59.86
CA VAL A 74 27.39 48.32 -58.79
C VAL A 74 28.63 48.09 -57.90
N PRO A 75 28.57 48.42 -56.60
CA PRO A 75 29.66 48.13 -55.67
C PRO A 75 29.90 46.62 -55.62
N ARG A 76 31.16 46.24 -55.57
CA ARG A 76 31.57 44.83 -55.54
C ARG A 76 32.22 44.45 -54.24
N ASP A 77 33.06 45.33 -53.71
CA ASP A 77 33.71 45.09 -52.43
C ASP A 77 34.37 46.35 -51.87
N ILE A 78 34.74 46.31 -50.59
CA ILE A 78 35.46 47.37 -49.86
C ILE A 78 36.50 46.80 -48.91
N VAL A 79 37.71 47.34 -48.96
CA VAL A 79 38.82 46.96 -48.06
C VAL A 79 39.44 48.18 -47.40
N SER A 80 39.74 48.07 -46.10
CA SER A 80 40.58 49.02 -45.36
C SER A 80 42.08 48.81 -45.59
N LEU A 81 42.75 49.93 -45.88
CA LEU A 81 44.19 50.10 -46.04
C LEU A 81 44.64 51.23 -45.09
N GLY A 82 44.73 50.92 -43.80
CA GLY A 82 44.92 51.94 -42.75
C GLY A 82 43.72 52.88 -42.66
N GLU A 83 43.95 54.18 -42.78
CA GLU A 83 42.90 55.23 -42.75
C GLU A 83 42.17 55.39 -44.11
N ARG A 84 42.63 54.69 -45.16
CA ARG A 84 42.06 54.75 -46.51
C ARG A 84 41.22 53.51 -46.80
N LEU A 85 40.19 53.67 -47.59
CA LEU A 85 39.29 52.62 -48.03
C LEU A 85 39.34 52.50 -49.54
N LEU A 86 39.73 51.32 -50.01
CA LEU A 86 39.65 50.98 -51.42
C LEU A 86 38.28 50.36 -51.69
N VAL A 87 37.51 50.99 -52.56
CA VAL A 87 36.22 50.47 -53.01
C VAL A 87 36.32 50.05 -54.47
N GLY A 88 35.87 48.84 -54.75
CA GLY A 88 35.80 48.26 -56.09
C GLY A 88 34.36 48.26 -56.62
N TYR A 89 34.20 48.56 -57.91
CA TYR A 89 32.90 48.55 -58.57
C TYR A 89 32.99 47.95 -59.97
N ASN A 90 31.85 47.49 -60.46
CA ASN A 90 31.65 47.20 -61.88
C ASN A 90 30.81 48.32 -62.51
N VAL A 91 31.35 49.00 -63.53
CA VAL A 91 30.66 50.08 -64.26
C VAL A 91 29.99 49.54 -65.51
N PHE A 92 28.80 50.07 -65.83
CA PHE A 92 28.18 49.89 -67.14
C PHE A 92 28.61 51.03 -68.08
N LEU A 93 29.59 50.76 -68.95
CA LEU A 93 30.11 51.75 -69.90
C LEU A 93 29.29 51.72 -71.20
N GLY A 94 28.41 52.72 -71.40
CA GLY A 94 27.56 52.80 -72.60
C GLY A 94 28.22 53.41 -73.85
N LEU A 95 29.13 54.38 -73.69
CA LEU A 95 29.72 55.17 -74.80
C LEU A 95 31.27 55.24 -74.79
N LYS A 96 31.92 54.70 -73.76
CA LYS A 96 33.38 54.73 -73.57
C LYS A 96 33.98 53.41 -74.07
N THR A 97 35.00 53.45 -74.92
CA THR A 97 35.61 52.25 -75.53
C THR A 97 36.72 51.59 -74.69
N GLU A 98 37.25 52.27 -73.69
CA GLU A 98 38.33 51.76 -72.82
C GLU A 98 37.98 51.95 -71.34
N THR A 99 38.11 50.87 -70.55
CA THR A 99 37.97 50.88 -69.08
C THR A 99 39.31 51.26 -68.43
N THR A 100 39.30 52.29 -67.59
CA THR A 100 40.49 52.75 -66.85
C THR A 100 40.44 52.32 -65.37
N VAL A 101 41.56 52.42 -64.65
CA VAL A 101 41.63 52.06 -63.21
C VAL A 101 40.62 52.87 -62.38
N ALA A 102 40.41 54.16 -62.71
CA ALA A 102 39.43 55.03 -62.06
C ALA A 102 37.97 54.60 -62.28
N ASP A 103 37.70 53.83 -63.34
CA ASP A 103 36.37 53.30 -63.61
C ASP A 103 36.07 52.06 -62.74
N VAL A 104 37.07 51.40 -62.13
CA VAL A 104 36.87 50.17 -61.33
C VAL A 104 37.19 50.37 -59.85
N TYR A 105 38.07 51.31 -59.51
CA TYR A 105 38.45 51.59 -58.14
C TYR A 105 38.26 53.06 -57.78
N SER A 106 37.87 53.30 -56.54
CA SER A 106 37.92 54.62 -55.91
C SER A 106 38.48 54.51 -54.50
N LEU A 107 39.17 55.56 -54.06
CA LEU A 107 39.77 55.63 -52.74
C LEU A 107 39.03 56.68 -51.90
N TYR A 108 38.69 56.33 -50.67
CA TYR A 108 38.08 57.26 -49.69
C TYR A 108 38.87 57.28 -48.40
N ARG A 109 38.74 58.35 -47.63
CA ARG A 109 39.16 58.41 -46.23
C ARG A 109 37.91 58.35 -45.35
N PHE A 110 37.95 57.49 -44.33
CA PHE A 110 36.89 57.38 -43.35
C PHE A 110 37.17 58.33 -42.18
N GLU A 111 36.30 59.30 -41.95
CA GLU A 111 36.45 60.28 -40.87
C GLU A 111 35.16 60.39 -40.04
N LYS A 112 35.34 60.49 -38.71
CA LYS A 112 34.24 60.81 -37.78
C LYS A 112 34.19 62.33 -37.59
N THR A 113 33.12 62.96 -38.06
CA THR A 113 32.89 64.40 -37.97
C THR A 113 31.92 64.72 -36.83
N ALA A 114 31.75 66.00 -36.49
CA ALA A 114 30.77 66.44 -35.49
C ALA A 114 29.30 66.17 -35.92
N GLU A 115 29.05 66.03 -37.22
CA GLU A 115 27.72 65.76 -37.79
C GLU A 115 27.47 64.27 -38.11
N GLY A 116 28.46 63.38 -37.88
CA GLY A 116 28.33 61.93 -38.09
C GLY A 116 29.58 61.27 -38.69
N TYR A 117 29.37 60.35 -39.63
CA TYR A 117 30.45 59.64 -40.34
C TYR A 117 30.48 60.08 -41.80
N ASP A 118 31.67 60.37 -42.34
CA ASP A 118 31.83 60.78 -43.73
C ASP A 118 32.93 59.99 -44.46
N PHE A 119 32.78 59.88 -45.79
CA PHE A 119 33.71 59.20 -46.69
C PHE A 119 34.22 60.21 -47.73
N THR A 120 35.35 60.84 -47.43
CA THR A 120 35.92 61.89 -48.28
C THR A 120 36.72 61.25 -49.43
N PRO A 121 36.43 61.54 -50.71
CA PRO A 121 37.17 60.97 -51.84
C PRO A 121 38.63 61.43 -51.85
N VAL A 122 39.54 60.50 -52.06
CA VAL A 122 40.99 60.74 -52.20
C VAL A 122 41.34 60.70 -53.70
N PRO A 123 41.89 61.78 -54.28
CA PRO A 123 42.32 61.78 -55.67
C PRO A 123 43.36 60.68 -55.95
N LEU A 124 43.30 60.03 -57.12
CA LEU A 124 44.24 58.95 -57.48
C LEU A 124 45.71 59.40 -57.51
N SER A 125 45.98 60.70 -57.70
CA SER A 125 47.32 61.29 -57.61
C SER A 125 47.90 61.24 -56.19
N GLU A 126 47.05 61.18 -55.17
CA GLU A 126 47.41 61.12 -53.74
C GLU A 126 47.39 59.68 -53.20
N ALA A 127 47.25 58.68 -54.09
CA ALA A 127 47.16 57.27 -53.72
C ALA A 127 48.53 56.58 -53.50
N ASP A 128 49.63 57.31 -53.33
CA ASP A 128 50.99 56.80 -53.05
C ASP A 128 51.44 55.62 -53.95
N GLY A 129 51.05 55.64 -55.24
CA GLY A 129 51.38 54.57 -56.19
C GLY A 129 50.48 53.33 -56.14
N LEU A 130 49.53 53.24 -55.20
CA LEU A 130 48.59 52.12 -55.03
C LEU A 130 47.84 51.78 -56.33
N LEU A 131 47.28 52.81 -56.97
CA LEU A 131 46.46 52.71 -58.18
C LEU A 131 47.12 53.34 -59.42
N THR A 132 48.30 53.94 -59.27
CA THR A 132 49.01 54.70 -60.31
C THR A 132 50.37 54.12 -60.69
N ALA A 133 50.77 52.97 -60.11
CA ALA A 133 51.99 52.29 -60.48
C ALA A 133 52.03 51.97 -62.00
N PRO A 134 53.13 52.28 -62.73
CA PRO A 134 53.19 52.07 -64.18
C PRO A 134 52.92 50.62 -64.61
N GLN A 135 53.40 49.64 -63.84
CA GLN A 135 53.18 48.23 -64.12
C GLN A 135 51.70 47.83 -63.92
N LEU A 136 51.03 48.38 -62.90
CA LEU A 136 49.59 48.17 -62.69
C LEU A 136 48.78 48.72 -63.86
N LEU A 137 49.06 49.95 -64.31
CA LEU A 137 48.35 50.57 -65.43
C LEU A 137 48.47 49.73 -66.71
N LYS A 138 49.66 49.17 -66.95
CA LYS A 138 49.91 48.25 -68.08
C LYS A 138 49.12 46.94 -67.91
N ASP A 139 49.27 46.26 -66.78
CA ASP A 139 48.63 44.96 -66.54
C ASP A 139 47.09 45.07 -66.53
N PHE A 140 46.56 46.19 -66.02
CA PHE A 140 45.13 46.48 -66.00
C PHE A 140 44.59 46.81 -67.40
N SER A 141 45.32 47.58 -68.21
CA SER A 141 44.94 47.85 -69.60
C SER A 141 44.95 46.55 -70.43
N GLU A 142 45.96 45.70 -70.24
CA GLU A 142 46.02 44.39 -70.89
C GLU A 142 44.85 43.48 -70.48
N LEU A 143 44.45 43.47 -69.20
CA LEU A 143 43.31 42.72 -68.70
C LEU A 143 42.02 43.05 -69.46
N TYR A 144 41.64 44.33 -69.56
CA TYR A 144 40.41 44.72 -70.27
C TYR A 144 40.53 44.67 -71.79
N ARG A 145 41.76 44.76 -72.35
CA ARG A 145 41.98 44.64 -73.80
C ARG A 145 41.84 43.21 -74.30
N TYR A 146 42.38 42.25 -73.55
CA TYR A 146 42.40 40.84 -73.96
C TYR A 146 41.17 40.06 -73.50
N TYR A 147 40.52 40.48 -72.40
CA TYR A 147 39.35 39.80 -71.85
C TYR A 147 38.15 40.73 -71.86
N ARG A 148 37.29 40.59 -72.88
CA ARG A 148 36.10 41.44 -73.07
C ARG A 148 35.11 41.34 -71.90
N ASP A 149 35.03 40.18 -71.27
CA ASP A 149 34.14 39.91 -70.15
C ASP A 149 34.80 40.13 -68.77
N ALA A 150 35.93 40.85 -68.74
CA ALA A 150 36.63 41.19 -67.51
C ALA A 150 35.69 41.92 -66.53
N LYS A 151 35.46 41.32 -65.36
CA LYS A 151 34.68 41.92 -64.27
C LYS A 151 35.37 41.71 -62.94
N LEU A 152 35.33 42.71 -62.08
CA LEU A 152 35.80 42.59 -60.70
C LEU A 152 34.84 41.68 -59.93
N LEU A 153 35.38 40.66 -59.26
CA LEU A 153 34.62 39.77 -58.38
C LEU A 153 34.71 40.20 -56.92
N GLU A 154 35.93 40.37 -56.39
CA GLU A 154 36.19 40.56 -54.96
C GLU A 154 37.50 41.31 -54.72
N LEU A 155 37.60 42.03 -53.59
CA LEU A 155 38.83 42.60 -53.06
C LEU A 155 39.21 41.88 -51.76
N CYS A 156 40.23 41.03 -51.82
CA CYS A 156 40.62 40.23 -50.67
C CYS A 156 41.87 40.81 -49.99
N ARG A 157 41.80 41.03 -48.69
CA ARG A 157 42.99 41.30 -47.86
C ARG A 157 43.47 40.00 -47.19
N ALA A 158 44.66 39.54 -47.57
CA ALA A 158 45.41 38.50 -46.88
C ALA A 158 46.48 39.14 -45.98
N GLU A 159 47.01 38.40 -44.99
CA GLU A 159 47.84 38.95 -43.89
C GLU A 159 48.90 40.00 -44.30
N SER A 160 49.61 39.78 -45.42
CA SER A 160 50.63 40.69 -45.95
C SER A 160 50.36 41.14 -47.40
N ARG A 161 49.15 40.91 -47.92
CA ARG A 161 48.84 41.14 -49.35
C ARG A 161 47.42 41.66 -49.55
N LEU A 162 47.25 42.53 -50.53
CA LEU A 162 45.95 42.88 -51.09
C LEU A 162 45.83 42.20 -52.45
N LEU A 163 44.69 41.57 -52.70
CA LEU A 163 44.37 40.90 -53.95
C LEU A 163 43.12 41.53 -54.57
N SER A 164 43.12 41.66 -55.89
CA SER A 164 41.93 42.02 -56.64
C SER A 164 41.65 40.97 -57.70
N VAL A 165 40.50 40.33 -57.59
CA VAL A 165 40.15 39.12 -58.33
C VAL A 165 39.22 39.46 -59.47
N PHE A 166 39.65 39.22 -60.70
CA PHE A 166 38.84 39.45 -61.91
C PHE A 166 38.43 38.12 -62.54
N ARG A 167 37.17 38.04 -62.95
CA ARG A 167 36.71 36.99 -63.87
C ARG A 167 37.06 37.40 -65.29
N THR A 168 37.71 36.51 -66.04
CA THR A 168 38.15 36.77 -67.42
C THR A 168 37.44 35.90 -68.47
N GLY A 169 36.66 34.91 -68.06
CA GLY A 169 35.93 33.98 -68.92
C GLY A 169 34.49 33.70 -68.46
N ALA A 170 33.89 32.66 -69.03
CA ALA A 170 32.50 32.28 -68.76
C ALA A 170 32.31 31.59 -67.40
N THR A 171 33.38 31.02 -66.82
CA THR A 171 33.30 30.29 -65.55
C THR A 171 33.95 31.07 -64.40
N LEU A 172 33.53 30.81 -63.16
CA LEU A 172 34.18 31.36 -61.95
C LEU A 172 35.60 30.82 -61.71
N ARG A 173 36.10 29.91 -62.55
CA ARG A 173 37.48 29.39 -62.50
C ARG A 173 38.44 30.19 -63.38
N ASP A 174 37.92 30.94 -64.35
CA ASP A 174 38.71 31.76 -65.26
C ASP A 174 39.04 33.08 -64.56
N LEU A 175 40.10 33.07 -63.76
CA LEU A 175 40.47 34.19 -62.89
C LEU A 175 41.79 34.84 -63.31
N LYS A 176 41.87 36.15 -63.13
CA LYS A 176 43.12 36.92 -63.12
C LYS A 176 43.19 37.70 -61.82
N VAL A 177 44.28 37.56 -61.08
CA VAL A 177 44.41 38.17 -59.74
C VAL A 177 45.56 39.16 -59.72
N LEU A 178 45.23 40.44 -59.55
CA LEU A 178 46.18 41.51 -59.30
C LEU A 178 46.61 41.46 -57.83
N ARG A 179 47.90 41.67 -57.55
CA ARG A 179 48.48 41.49 -56.23
C ARG A 179 49.32 42.70 -55.80
N TRP A 180 49.11 43.13 -54.56
CA TRP A 180 49.92 44.12 -53.86
C TRP A 180 50.49 43.52 -52.57
N SER A 181 51.69 43.93 -52.17
CA SER A 181 52.24 43.67 -50.84
C SER A 181 51.85 44.78 -49.87
N LEU A 182 51.43 44.43 -48.66
CA LEU A 182 51.07 45.35 -47.58
C LEU A 182 52.18 45.42 -46.53
N ASP A 183 52.50 46.63 -46.07
CA ASP A 183 53.34 46.85 -44.88
C ASP A 183 52.48 46.94 -43.59
N PRO A 184 53.09 46.94 -42.38
CA PRO A 184 52.36 47.03 -41.12
C PRO A 184 51.48 48.29 -40.99
N GLU A 185 51.83 49.38 -41.67
CA GLU A 185 51.06 50.62 -41.70
C GLU A 185 49.93 50.61 -42.76
N GLY A 186 49.77 49.51 -43.50
CA GLY A 186 48.70 49.32 -44.48
C GLY A 186 48.95 49.97 -45.84
N ARG A 187 50.19 50.41 -46.15
CA ARG A 187 50.55 50.90 -47.49
C ARG A 187 50.72 49.72 -48.44
N ALA A 188 50.03 49.76 -49.58
CA ALA A 188 50.10 48.70 -50.59
C ALA A 188 51.01 49.08 -51.77
N THR A 189 51.95 48.18 -52.09
CA THR A 189 52.84 48.29 -53.26
C THR A 189 52.47 47.23 -54.29
N TYR A 190 52.22 47.62 -55.54
CA TYR A 190 51.85 46.67 -56.60
C TYR A 190 53.00 45.71 -56.94
N VAL A 191 52.68 44.41 -57.07
CA VAL A 191 53.66 43.35 -57.35
C VAL A 191 53.52 42.86 -58.79
N ASP A 192 52.41 42.20 -59.13
CA ASP A 192 52.12 41.63 -60.45
C ASP A 192 50.63 41.22 -60.59
N ASN A 193 50.28 40.64 -61.74
CA ASN A 193 48.97 40.06 -62.02
C ASN A 193 48.93 38.51 -61.89
N ARG A 194 49.79 37.90 -61.07
CA ARG A 194 49.94 36.44 -60.93
C ARG A 194 49.53 35.91 -59.55
N GLY A 195 48.54 36.56 -58.94
CA GLY A 195 48.07 36.24 -57.59
C GLY A 195 47.17 35.00 -57.47
N GLU A 196 46.95 34.22 -58.53
CA GLU A 196 45.95 33.13 -58.54
C GLU A 196 46.25 32.05 -57.48
N ARG A 197 47.54 31.84 -57.14
CA ARG A 197 47.94 30.90 -56.07
C ARG A 197 47.75 31.45 -54.65
N ASP A 198 47.68 32.77 -54.52
CA ASP A 198 47.49 33.45 -53.24
C ASP A 198 46.00 33.58 -52.89
N PHE A 199 45.13 33.42 -53.89
CA PHE A 199 43.68 33.39 -53.74
C PHE A 199 43.20 31.96 -53.44
N VAL A 200 43.33 31.55 -52.17
CA VAL A 200 42.85 30.25 -51.68
C VAL A 200 41.54 30.45 -50.93
N ASN A 201 40.51 29.74 -51.38
CA ASN A 201 39.19 29.78 -50.74
C ASN A 201 39.12 28.75 -49.61
N PRO A 202 38.42 29.06 -48.50
CA PRO A 202 38.17 28.06 -47.47
C PRO A 202 37.29 26.93 -48.01
N PRO A 203 37.36 25.74 -47.40
CA PRO A 203 36.40 24.69 -47.71
C PRO A 203 34.99 25.16 -47.29
N SER A 204 34.00 24.82 -48.11
CA SER A 204 32.58 25.13 -47.84
C SER A 204 32.05 24.37 -46.62
N HIS A 205 32.70 23.27 -46.26
CA HIS A 205 32.38 22.44 -45.11
C HIS A 205 33.66 22.14 -44.34
N ASP A 206 33.61 22.19 -43.01
CA ASP A 206 34.72 21.78 -42.14
C ASP A 206 34.66 20.30 -41.72
N PHE A 207 33.75 19.54 -42.33
CA PHE A 207 33.58 18.10 -42.17
C PHE A 207 33.43 17.38 -43.52
N GLU A 208 33.59 16.06 -43.52
CA GLU A 208 33.45 15.21 -44.70
C GLU A 208 32.13 14.42 -44.70
N TRP A 209 31.58 14.19 -45.89
CA TRP A 209 30.37 13.37 -46.07
C TRP A 209 30.72 11.90 -46.26
N THR A 210 30.19 11.03 -45.41
CA THR A 210 30.38 9.58 -45.47
C THR A 210 29.26 8.94 -46.29
N PRO A 211 29.55 8.21 -47.39
CA PRO A 211 28.54 7.50 -48.14
C PRO A 211 28.02 6.27 -47.38
N ALA A 212 26.72 5.99 -47.47
CA ALA A 212 26.14 4.75 -46.98
C ALA A 212 26.63 3.55 -47.82
N THR A 213 27.02 2.47 -47.16
CA THR A 213 27.53 1.26 -47.82
C THR A 213 26.48 0.15 -47.81
N PRO A 214 26.61 -0.91 -48.64
CA PRO A 214 25.63 -2.01 -48.66
C PRO A 214 25.38 -2.69 -47.31
N GLU A 215 26.35 -2.66 -46.38
CA GLU A 215 26.20 -3.18 -45.01
C GLU A 215 25.19 -2.39 -44.17
N SER A 216 24.92 -1.14 -44.54
CA SER A 216 23.90 -0.31 -43.89
C SER A 216 22.47 -0.69 -44.29
N TYR A 217 22.26 -1.56 -45.26
CA TYR A 217 20.93 -1.80 -45.86
C TYR A 217 20.20 -2.88 -45.08
N VAL A 218 19.08 -2.52 -44.46
CA VAL A 218 18.20 -3.44 -43.74
C VAL A 218 17.06 -3.84 -44.67
N ARG A 219 16.99 -5.11 -45.03
CA ARG A 219 15.98 -5.67 -45.95
C ARG A 219 14.72 -6.09 -45.17
N GLY A 220 13.55 -6.00 -45.80
CA GLY A 220 12.26 -6.40 -45.22
C GLY A 220 11.08 -5.86 -46.04
N ARG A 221 9.86 -5.81 -45.45
CA ARG A 221 8.64 -5.33 -46.15
C ARG A 221 8.66 -3.82 -46.42
N HIS A 222 9.35 -3.07 -45.57
CA HIS A 222 9.66 -1.64 -45.67
C HIS A 222 11.17 -1.48 -45.46
N PRO A 223 12.00 -1.80 -46.46
CA PRO A 223 13.46 -1.80 -46.32
C PRO A 223 13.97 -0.36 -46.09
N HIS A 224 15.08 -0.19 -45.38
CA HIS A 224 15.70 1.12 -45.15
C HIS A 224 17.23 1.05 -45.00
N VAL A 225 17.90 2.18 -45.09
CA VAL A 225 19.34 2.33 -44.80
C VAL A 225 19.52 2.76 -43.34
N SER A 226 20.21 1.95 -42.54
CA SER A 226 20.63 2.25 -41.16
C SER A 226 21.86 3.14 -41.16
N ILE A 227 21.72 4.35 -40.62
CA ILE A 227 22.82 5.27 -40.38
C ILE A 227 23.17 5.17 -38.89
N LEU A 228 24.33 4.57 -38.61
CA LEU A 228 24.90 4.40 -37.27
C LEU A 228 23.97 3.69 -36.26
N ASP A 229 22.97 2.93 -36.72
CA ASP A 229 21.88 2.37 -35.88
C ASP A 229 21.11 3.40 -35.05
N GLU A 230 21.16 4.67 -35.43
CA GLU A 230 20.47 5.76 -34.73
C GLU A 230 19.32 6.38 -35.54
N VAL A 231 19.38 6.31 -36.87
CA VAL A 231 18.36 6.82 -37.79
C VAL A 231 18.30 5.96 -39.05
N PHE A 232 17.09 5.73 -39.54
CA PHE A 232 16.83 4.83 -40.66
C PHE A 232 16.15 5.58 -41.79
N VAL A 233 16.72 5.53 -42.99
CA VAL A 233 16.26 6.29 -44.16
C VAL A 233 15.68 5.33 -45.20
N ASP A 234 14.41 5.51 -45.53
CA ASP A 234 13.71 4.78 -46.58
C ASP A 234 13.39 5.73 -47.74
N THR A 235 13.53 5.27 -48.98
CA THR A 235 13.17 6.01 -50.20
C THR A 235 12.17 5.24 -51.08
N VAL A 236 11.65 4.10 -50.61
CA VAL A 236 10.74 3.25 -51.40
C VAL A 236 9.28 3.67 -51.24
N LYS A 237 8.39 3.14 -52.11
CA LYS A 237 6.92 3.37 -52.05
C LYS A 237 6.52 4.85 -52.22
N GLY A 238 7.32 5.65 -52.91
CA GLY A 238 6.96 7.01 -53.32
C GLY A 238 7.20 8.11 -52.29
N ASP A 239 7.89 7.82 -51.19
CA ASP A 239 8.35 8.85 -50.26
C ASP A 239 9.77 8.61 -49.73
N LEU A 240 10.44 9.70 -49.36
CA LEU A 240 11.62 9.71 -48.52
C LEU A 240 11.13 9.79 -47.08
N THR A 241 11.29 8.71 -46.33
CA THR A 241 10.83 8.55 -44.94
C THR A 241 12.04 8.40 -44.00
N ILE A 242 12.01 9.11 -42.88
CA ILE A 242 13.00 8.97 -41.79
C ILE A 242 12.35 8.28 -40.60
N LYS A 243 12.95 7.19 -40.12
CA LYS A 243 12.50 6.40 -38.97
C LYS A 243 13.55 6.43 -37.84
N ILE A 244 13.10 6.14 -36.62
CA ILE A 244 13.95 6.08 -35.41
C ILE A 244 14.07 4.69 -34.81
N GLU A 245 13.30 3.73 -35.34
CA GLU A 245 13.33 2.33 -34.95
C GLU A 245 13.74 1.47 -36.14
N ASN A 246 14.49 0.41 -35.86
CA ASN A 246 14.90 -0.56 -36.87
C ASN A 246 13.74 -1.53 -37.18
N ASN A 247 12.65 -1.01 -37.73
CA ASN A 247 11.45 -1.78 -38.06
C ASN A 247 11.23 -1.83 -39.58
N THR A 248 11.10 -3.05 -40.10
CA THR A 248 10.81 -3.29 -41.53
C THR A 248 9.41 -3.83 -41.79
N GLU A 249 8.59 -4.03 -40.75
CA GLU A 249 7.19 -4.49 -40.86
C GLU A 249 6.23 -3.35 -41.24
N ASP A 250 6.48 -2.14 -40.74
CA ASP A 250 5.75 -0.92 -41.09
C ASP A 250 6.64 0.19 -41.68
N GLY A 251 6.01 1.14 -42.35
CA GLY A 251 6.67 2.27 -43.01
C GLY A 251 6.45 3.60 -42.29
N LEU A 252 6.04 3.59 -41.02
CA LEU A 252 5.78 4.83 -40.30
C LEU A 252 7.10 5.46 -39.88
N GLY A 253 7.22 6.77 -40.09
CA GLY A 253 8.43 7.53 -39.79
C GLY A 253 8.09 8.88 -39.19
N ILE A 254 9.09 9.52 -38.58
CA ILE A 254 8.99 10.83 -37.94
C ILE A 254 9.06 11.98 -38.95
N TRP A 255 9.51 11.72 -40.17
CA TRP A 255 9.54 12.66 -41.28
C TRP A 255 9.22 11.94 -42.58
N ARG A 256 8.52 12.62 -43.49
CA ARG A 256 8.15 12.08 -44.80
C ARG A 256 7.98 13.20 -45.82
N GLU A 257 8.54 13.01 -47.01
CA GLU A 257 8.33 13.88 -48.17
C GLU A 257 8.29 13.06 -49.47
N PRO A 258 7.48 13.43 -50.48
CA PRO A 258 7.35 12.65 -51.71
C PRO A 258 8.64 12.67 -52.55
N VAL A 259 8.86 11.62 -53.33
CA VAL A 259 9.95 11.47 -54.32
C VAL A 259 9.38 11.43 -55.74
N ASP A 260 10.16 11.86 -56.73
CA ASP A 260 9.68 11.98 -58.12
C ASP A 260 9.36 10.63 -58.79
N ASP A 261 10.12 9.57 -58.47
CA ASP A 261 9.92 8.21 -59.00
C ASP A 261 9.41 7.27 -57.90
N PRO A 262 8.09 6.93 -57.88
CA PRO A 262 7.51 6.09 -56.85
C PRO A 262 8.01 4.64 -56.83
N ASP A 263 8.58 4.18 -57.94
CA ASP A 263 9.02 2.79 -58.14
C ASP A 263 10.51 2.60 -57.82
N GLN A 264 11.21 3.62 -57.30
CA GLN A 264 12.62 3.51 -56.93
C GLN A 264 12.86 2.48 -55.81
N SER A 265 13.99 1.77 -55.90
CA SER A 265 14.52 0.93 -54.83
C SER A 265 15.51 1.70 -53.96
N LEU A 266 15.87 1.14 -52.79
CA LEU A 266 16.90 1.75 -51.93
C LEU A 266 18.25 1.91 -52.62
N ASP A 267 18.61 0.95 -53.48
CA ASP A 267 19.90 0.93 -54.17
C ASP A 267 19.97 2.01 -55.28
N ASP A 268 18.81 2.57 -55.68
CA ASP A 268 18.72 3.62 -56.70
C ASP A 268 18.96 5.03 -56.14
N ALA A 269 18.81 5.23 -54.83
CA ALA A 269 19.02 6.52 -54.17
C ALA A 269 20.43 6.61 -53.57
N SER A 270 21.10 7.76 -53.73
CA SER A 270 22.41 7.98 -53.11
C SER A 270 22.25 8.65 -51.75
N ILE A 271 22.75 8.02 -50.68
CA ILE A 271 22.65 8.55 -49.31
C ILE A 271 24.05 8.77 -48.73
N GLN A 272 24.29 9.93 -48.15
CA GLN A 272 25.51 10.25 -47.40
C GLN A 272 25.18 10.95 -46.09
N TYR A 273 26.04 10.85 -45.09
CA TYR A 273 25.82 11.44 -43.77
C TYR A 273 27.10 11.99 -43.14
N ALA A 274 26.97 12.87 -42.16
CA ALA A 274 28.05 13.36 -41.31
C ALA A 274 27.57 13.46 -39.86
N ARG A 275 28.33 12.91 -38.90
CA ARG A 275 28.02 12.99 -37.47
C ARG A 275 28.80 14.13 -36.82
N LEU A 276 28.08 15.09 -36.27
CA LEU A 276 28.62 16.27 -35.59
C LEU A 276 27.99 16.35 -34.19
N GLY A 277 28.63 15.66 -33.24
CA GLY A 277 28.12 15.47 -31.88
C GLY A 277 26.75 14.80 -31.85
N ALA A 278 25.72 15.53 -31.40
CA ALA A 278 24.33 15.07 -31.36
C ALA A 278 23.55 15.26 -32.67
N LEU A 279 24.15 15.88 -33.69
CA LEU A 279 23.54 16.10 -35.00
C LEU A 279 24.07 15.06 -36.00
N ILE A 280 23.16 14.47 -36.76
CA ILE A 280 23.48 13.69 -37.96
C ILE A 280 22.93 14.48 -39.14
N LEU A 281 23.84 15.04 -39.93
CA LEU A 281 23.50 15.65 -41.21
C LEU A 281 23.35 14.53 -42.23
N ILE A 282 22.28 14.55 -43.01
CA ILE A 282 21.98 13.53 -44.01
C ILE A 282 21.75 14.25 -45.33
N LYS A 283 22.36 13.76 -46.41
CA LYS A 283 21.98 14.16 -47.76
C LYS A 283 21.57 12.95 -48.58
N VAL A 284 20.45 13.09 -49.29
CA VAL A 284 19.84 12.05 -50.11
C VAL A 284 19.69 12.56 -51.53
N LEU A 285 19.99 11.74 -52.54
CA LEU A 285 19.63 12.01 -53.92
C LEU A 285 18.69 10.88 -54.36
N PRO A 286 17.37 11.13 -54.38
CA PRO A 286 16.42 10.15 -54.91
C PRO A 286 16.67 9.88 -56.39
N PHE A 287 16.20 8.73 -56.87
CA PHE A 287 16.36 8.28 -58.24
C PHE A 287 15.73 9.27 -59.23
N ARG A 288 16.47 9.59 -60.30
CA ARG A 288 16.10 10.55 -61.37
C ARG A 288 15.91 12.00 -60.94
N GLU A 289 16.03 12.32 -59.66
CA GLU A 289 16.10 13.70 -59.19
C GLU A 289 17.47 14.32 -59.49
N GLN A 290 17.49 15.63 -59.72
CA GLN A 290 18.73 16.38 -60.00
C GLN A 290 19.24 17.15 -58.76
N VAL A 291 18.47 17.17 -57.68
CA VAL A 291 18.71 18.02 -56.52
C VAL A 291 18.93 17.15 -55.28
N TRP A 292 20.05 17.40 -54.59
CA TRP A 292 20.34 16.76 -53.30
C TRP A 292 19.46 17.32 -52.20
N ARG A 293 18.96 16.40 -51.39
CA ARG A 293 18.01 16.60 -50.32
C ARG A 293 18.72 16.60 -48.97
N HIS A 294 18.82 17.73 -48.27
CA HIS A 294 19.58 17.81 -47.03
C HIS A 294 18.70 17.91 -45.78
N LEU A 295 19.00 17.07 -44.78
CA LEU A 295 18.25 16.91 -43.55
C LEU A 295 19.21 17.00 -42.35
N VAL A 296 18.71 17.58 -41.25
CA VAL A 296 19.38 17.61 -39.96
C VAL A 296 18.57 16.73 -39.00
N PHE A 297 19.13 15.60 -38.60
CA PHE A 297 18.56 14.74 -37.56
C PHE A 297 19.26 15.01 -36.23
N ASN A 298 18.48 15.26 -35.17
CA ASN A 298 19.01 15.37 -33.82
C ASN A 298 18.78 14.06 -33.07
N THR A 299 19.87 13.44 -32.61
CA THR A 299 19.84 12.09 -32.01
C THR A 299 19.23 12.09 -30.61
N ARG A 300 19.17 13.25 -29.94
CA ARG A 300 18.58 13.45 -28.60
C ARG A 300 17.08 13.70 -28.67
N THR A 301 16.66 14.70 -29.45
CA THR A 301 15.23 15.07 -29.57
C THR A 301 14.46 14.19 -30.54
N LYS A 302 15.15 13.36 -31.32
CA LYS A 302 14.57 12.55 -32.40
C LYS A 302 13.77 13.39 -33.40
N SER A 303 14.17 14.65 -33.60
CA SER A 303 13.56 15.55 -34.58
C SER A 303 14.37 15.58 -35.87
N VAL A 304 13.69 15.79 -36.99
CA VAL A 304 14.27 15.94 -38.33
C VAL A 304 13.84 17.28 -38.89
N HIS A 305 14.79 18.03 -39.45
CA HIS A 305 14.54 19.29 -40.14
C HIS A 305 15.09 19.25 -41.56
N ARG A 306 14.29 19.68 -42.53
CA ARG A 306 14.69 19.91 -43.91
C ARG A 306 15.48 21.21 -44.04
N VAL A 307 16.76 21.14 -44.37
CA VAL A 307 17.66 22.31 -44.43
C VAL A 307 18.63 22.21 -45.61
N ASP A 308 18.17 22.57 -46.81
CA ASP A 308 18.99 22.46 -48.03
C ASP A 308 20.23 23.36 -48.07
N ALA A 309 20.21 24.46 -47.31
CA ALA A 309 21.32 25.39 -47.28
C ALA A 309 22.62 24.79 -46.70
N ILE A 310 22.54 23.72 -45.89
CA ILE A 310 23.74 23.02 -45.43
C ILE A 310 24.52 22.39 -46.58
N GLY A 311 23.86 22.09 -47.71
CA GLY A 311 24.53 21.57 -48.90
C GLY A 311 25.35 22.61 -49.66
N LEU A 312 25.05 23.90 -49.47
CA LEU A 312 25.82 24.99 -50.07
C LEU A 312 27.12 25.21 -49.32
N SER A 313 27.02 25.37 -48.01
CA SER A 313 28.14 25.53 -47.08
C SER A 313 27.64 25.29 -45.66
N CYS A 314 28.44 24.64 -44.81
CA CYS A 314 28.05 24.35 -43.44
C CYS A 314 29.31 24.16 -42.59
N VAL A 315 29.45 24.92 -41.51
CA VAL A 315 30.60 24.83 -40.62
C VAL A 315 30.16 24.67 -39.17
N GLN A 316 31.01 24.10 -38.32
CA GLN A 316 30.72 23.89 -36.91
C GLN A 316 30.73 25.22 -36.13
N LEU A 317 29.77 25.35 -35.22
CA LEU A 317 29.78 26.38 -34.18
C LEU A 317 30.82 26.04 -33.10
N PRO A 318 31.36 27.03 -32.37
CA PRO A 318 32.38 26.79 -31.36
C PRO A 318 31.84 25.92 -30.21
N GLU A 319 32.75 25.25 -29.50
CA GLU A 319 32.42 24.41 -28.33
C GLU A 319 31.35 23.33 -28.61
N ASP A 320 31.37 22.79 -29.84
CA ASP A 320 30.43 21.76 -30.30
C ASP A 320 28.95 22.17 -30.13
N HIS A 321 28.65 23.48 -30.21
CA HIS A 321 27.29 23.98 -30.03
C HIS A 321 26.32 23.53 -31.14
N GLY A 322 26.84 23.18 -32.32
CA GLY A 322 26.06 22.79 -33.47
C GLY A 322 26.72 23.21 -34.77
N VAL A 323 25.92 23.60 -35.76
CA VAL A 323 26.40 24.03 -37.08
C VAL A 323 25.75 25.35 -37.52
N VAL A 324 26.45 26.11 -38.35
CA VAL A 324 25.98 27.33 -39.00
C VAL A 324 26.16 27.21 -40.51
N PHE A 325 25.17 27.70 -41.25
CA PHE A 325 25.10 27.59 -42.71
C PHE A 325 24.50 28.89 -43.30
N PRO A 326 24.64 29.14 -44.60
CA PRO A 326 24.01 30.29 -45.24
C PRO A 326 22.51 30.28 -44.99
N GLY A 327 22.00 31.27 -44.27
CA GLY A 327 20.57 31.34 -43.94
C GLY A 327 20.16 30.62 -42.65
N GLY A 328 21.06 30.15 -41.79
CA GLY A 328 20.63 29.66 -40.47
C GLY A 328 21.69 28.96 -39.62
N TYR A 329 21.23 28.36 -38.52
CA TYR A 329 22.02 27.50 -37.64
C TYR A 329 21.17 26.37 -37.03
N ALA A 330 21.82 25.30 -36.60
CA ALA A 330 21.22 24.18 -35.89
C ALA A 330 22.05 23.85 -34.66
N LEU A 331 21.44 23.82 -33.48
CA LEU A 331 22.11 23.54 -32.20
C LEU A 331 21.96 22.06 -31.80
N GLN A 332 22.92 21.58 -31.01
CA GLN A 332 22.84 20.24 -30.42
C GLN A 332 21.65 20.04 -29.47
N THR A 333 21.07 21.11 -28.93
CA THR A 333 19.86 21.06 -28.09
C THR A 333 18.59 20.78 -28.90
N GLY A 334 18.66 20.75 -30.24
CA GLY A 334 17.53 20.48 -31.12
C GLY A 334 16.89 21.73 -31.73
N GLU A 335 17.33 22.92 -31.32
CA GLU A 335 16.87 24.18 -31.92
C GLU A 335 17.47 24.35 -33.32
N VAL A 336 16.61 24.52 -34.32
CA VAL A 336 17.02 24.83 -35.70
C VAL A 336 16.36 26.14 -36.10
N LYS A 337 17.16 27.13 -36.49
CA LYS A 337 16.68 28.43 -36.94
C LYS A 337 17.12 28.68 -38.38
N VAL A 338 16.14 28.83 -39.26
CA VAL A 338 16.33 29.18 -40.67
C VAL A 338 15.76 30.58 -40.89
N PHE A 339 16.57 31.49 -41.42
CA PHE A 339 16.19 32.85 -41.76
C PHE A 339 15.59 32.90 -43.17
N GLU A 340 14.59 33.75 -43.40
CA GLU A 340 14.00 33.98 -44.73
C GLU A 340 14.92 34.86 -45.59
N LEU A 341 16.04 34.30 -46.04
CA LEU A 341 17.08 35.00 -46.82
C LEU A 341 17.47 34.19 -48.07
N GLU A 342 17.96 34.87 -49.10
CA GLU A 342 18.48 34.19 -50.29
C GLU A 342 19.87 33.60 -50.01
N ALA A 343 19.92 32.28 -49.82
CA ALA A 343 21.16 31.56 -49.51
C ALA A 343 21.98 31.18 -50.76
N ARG A 344 21.42 31.33 -51.96
CA ARG A 344 21.99 30.80 -53.21
C ARG A 344 23.37 31.39 -53.48
N GLY A 345 24.34 30.52 -53.78
CA GLY A 345 25.70 30.94 -54.15
C GLY A 345 26.59 31.38 -52.99
N LEU A 346 26.05 31.55 -51.77
CA LEU A 346 26.82 31.90 -50.59
C LEU A 346 27.69 30.72 -50.14
N GLN A 347 28.99 30.98 -49.98
CA GLN A 347 29.97 30.03 -49.47
C GLN A 347 30.69 30.61 -48.27
N PHE A 348 31.07 29.77 -47.31
CA PHE A 348 31.86 30.19 -46.17
C PHE A 348 33.17 30.86 -46.63
N SER A 349 33.41 32.08 -46.12
CA SER A 349 34.58 32.90 -46.43
C SER A 349 35.54 32.96 -45.24
N ARG A 350 35.05 33.27 -44.04
CA ARG A 350 35.86 33.28 -42.81
C ARG A 350 35.02 33.33 -41.55
N ALA A 351 35.65 33.06 -40.41
CA ALA A 351 35.11 33.33 -39.09
C ALA A 351 36.02 34.30 -38.32
N LEU A 352 35.45 35.34 -37.71
CA LEU A 352 36.19 36.31 -36.89
C LEU A 352 35.76 36.19 -35.44
N ARG A 353 36.70 35.90 -34.54
CA ARG A 353 36.43 35.81 -33.09
C ARG A 353 36.64 37.19 -32.46
N ALA A 354 35.65 37.67 -31.72
CA ALA A 354 35.76 38.90 -30.97
C ALA A 354 36.71 38.73 -29.76
N PRO A 355 37.51 39.75 -29.41
CA PRO A 355 38.38 39.71 -28.22
C PRO A 355 37.63 39.55 -26.89
N ASN A 356 36.33 39.87 -26.86
CA ASN A 356 35.48 39.64 -25.69
C ASN A 356 35.27 38.13 -25.38
N GLY A 357 35.66 37.22 -26.29
CA GLY A 357 35.50 35.78 -26.11
C GLY A 357 34.04 35.29 -26.19
N GLU A 358 33.08 36.17 -26.45
CA GLU A 358 31.65 35.86 -26.54
C GLU A 358 31.14 35.72 -27.96
N ASP A 359 31.67 36.49 -28.90
CA ASP A 359 31.06 36.63 -30.22
C ASP A 359 31.97 36.08 -31.32
N VAL A 360 31.37 35.42 -32.31
CA VAL A 360 32.03 34.95 -33.52
C VAL A 360 31.22 35.38 -34.73
N LEU A 361 31.84 36.15 -35.63
CA LEU A 361 31.22 36.56 -36.89
C LEU A 361 31.52 35.52 -37.97
N TYR A 362 30.50 34.82 -38.45
CA TYR A 362 30.61 33.96 -39.62
C TYR A 362 30.29 34.77 -40.88
N VAL A 363 31.19 34.77 -41.86
CA VAL A 363 31.04 35.51 -43.11
C VAL A 363 30.84 34.50 -44.25
N PHE A 364 29.73 34.64 -44.96
CA PHE A 364 29.45 33.91 -46.19
C PHE A 364 29.44 34.86 -47.37
N HIS A 365 30.08 34.50 -48.48
CA HIS A 365 30.26 35.35 -49.65
C HIS A 365 29.75 34.65 -50.93
N SER A 366 29.00 35.38 -51.76
CA SER A 366 28.53 34.97 -53.09
C SER A 366 29.41 35.64 -54.14
N ARG A 367 30.29 34.85 -54.77
CA ARG A 367 31.27 35.39 -55.74
C ARG A 367 30.66 35.92 -57.02
N GLU A 368 29.51 35.40 -57.44
CA GLU A 368 28.87 35.83 -58.69
C GLU A 368 28.16 37.18 -58.51
N GLU A 369 27.45 37.33 -57.40
CA GLU A 369 26.63 38.51 -57.12
C GLU A 369 27.40 39.56 -56.30
N GLY A 370 28.51 39.18 -55.66
CA GLY A 370 29.27 40.06 -54.76
C GLY A 370 28.48 40.38 -53.49
N ARG A 371 27.76 39.40 -52.93
CA ARG A 371 26.95 39.55 -51.70
C ARG A 371 27.64 38.89 -50.53
N ASP A 372 27.66 39.58 -49.40
CA ASP A 372 28.12 39.11 -48.10
C ASP A 372 26.94 38.95 -47.15
N LEU A 373 26.93 37.82 -46.44
CA LEU A 373 26.06 37.53 -45.32
C LEU A 373 26.90 37.36 -44.06
N LEU A 374 26.75 38.29 -43.12
CA LEU A 374 27.43 38.26 -41.84
C LEU A 374 26.47 37.73 -40.76
N LEU A 375 26.87 36.65 -40.09
CA LEU A 375 26.12 35.96 -39.04
C LEU A 375 26.89 36.05 -37.71
N PRO A 376 26.56 37.02 -36.84
CA PRO A 376 27.18 37.15 -35.52
C PRO A 376 26.58 36.11 -34.56
N TYR A 377 27.40 35.16 -34.12
CA TYR A 377 27.03 34.12 -33.17
C TYR A 377 27.53 34.45 -31.76
N ASN A 378 26.65 34.42 -30.76
CA ASN A 378 27.02 34.61 -29.36
C ASN A 378 27.14 33.27 -28.63
N LEU A 379 28.31 32.99 -28.04
CA LEU A 379 28.62 31.74 -27.35
C LEU A 379 27.81 31.54 -26.07
N VAL A 380 27.46 32.61 -25.35
CA VAL A 380 26.72 32.54 -24.08
C VAL A 380 25.24 32.25 -24.35
N ARG A 381 24.63 33.05 -25.23
CA ARG A 381 23.23 32.91 -25.60
C ARG A 381 22.98 31.78 -26.59
N LYS A 382 24.03 31.22 -27.20
CA LYS A 382 23.97 30.19 -28.24
C LYS A 382 22.96 30.55 -29.34
N GLU A 383 23.05 31.76 -29.84
CA GLU A 383 22.13 32.27 -30.86
C GLU A 383 22.91 33.08 -31.90
N VAL A 384 22.45 33.03 -33.14
CA VAL A 384 22.86 33.98 -34.17
C VAL A 384 21.97 35.22 -34.05
N GLN A 385 22.59 36.39 -33.90
CA GLN A 385 21.91 37.68 -33.91
C GLN A 385 21.32 37.98 -35.30
N SER A 386 20.70 39.15 -35.49
CA SER A 386 20.10 39.51 -36.77
C SER A 386 21.13 39.48 -37.91
N PRO A 387 20.91 38.68 -38.97
CA PRO A 387 21.82 38.60 -40.11
C PRO A 387 22.04 39.95 -40.79
N ILE A 388 23.26 40.24 -41.23
CA ILE A 388 23.59 41.47 -41.98
C ILE A 388 23.90 41.09 -43.44
N GLN A 389 23.06 41.53 -44.38
CA GLN A 389 23.25 41.38 -45.82
C GLN A 389 23.87 42.65 -46.42
N CYS A 390 24.92 42.51 -47.23
CA CYS A 390 25.63 43.62 -47.85
C CYS A 390 26.37 43.24 -49.15
N HIS A 391 26.83 44.21 -49.94
CA HIS A 391 27.69 43.98 -51.13
C HIS A 391 29.19 44.21 -50.86
N GLY A 392 29.61 43.95 -49.62
CA GLY A 392 30.96 44.24 -49.15
C GLY A 392 30.93 44.89 -47.78
N HIS A 393 31.92 44.52 -46.97
CA HIS A 393 32.05 44.98 -45.60
C HIS A 393 33.51 45.28 -45.25
N CYS A 394 33.72 46.28 -44.42
CA CYS A 394 35.03 46.65 -43.93
C CYS A 394 35.01 46.79 -42.40
N LEU A 395 35.88 46.04 -41.72
CA LEU A 395 36.05 46.06 -40.28
C LEU A 395 37.32 46.85 -39.91
N PHE A 396 37.18 47.83 -39.02
CA PHE A 396 38.27 48.63 -38.48
C PHE A 396 38.82 48.03 -37.17
N ALA A 397 40.04 48.44 -36.78
CA ALA A 397 40.71 47.90 -35.60
C ALA A 397 39.96 48.15 -34.27
N ASP A 398 39.14 49.20 -34.20
CA ASP A 398 38.33 49.56 -33.03
C ASP A 398 36.98 48.80 -32.97
N GLY A 399 36.71 47.90 -33.92
CA GLY A 399 35.46 47.16 -34.01
C GLY A 399 34.35 47.88 -34.77
N THR A 400 34.62 49.06 -35.35
CA THR A 400 33.69 49.71 -36.28
C THR A 400 33.56 48.88 -37.56
N LEU A 401 32.33 48.60 -38.01
CA LEU A 401 32.04 47.85 -39.24
C LEU A 401 31.25 48.74 -40.21
N ALA A 402 31.78 48.95 -41.40
CA ALA A 402 31.09 49.66 -42.49
C ALA A 402 30.59 48.64 -43.52
N VAL A 403 29.29 48.68 -43.86
CA VAL A 403 28.67 47.75 -44.82
C VAL A 403 27.91 48.50 -45.91
N PHE A 404 28.04 48.09 -47.17
CA PHE A 404 27.18 48.58 -48.25
C PHE A 404 25.79 47.98 -48.15
N ARG A 405 24.73 48.79 -48.28
CA ARG A 405 23.39 48.19 -48.39
C ARG A 405 23.24 47.48 -49.74
N GLU A 406 22.55 46.34 -49.72
CA GLU A 406 22.25 45.53 -50.90
C GLU A 406 21.52 46.35 -51.98
N SER A 407 22.03 46.34 -53.22
CA SER A 407 21.45 47.03 -54.38
C SER A 407 22.06 46.50 -55.68
N ASP A 408 21.25 45.84 -56.50
CA ASP A 408 21.66 45.29 -57.80
C ASP A 408 21.56 46.31 -58.96
N GLU A 409 21.04 47.51 -58.70
CA GLU A 409 20.87 48.55 -59.72
C GLU A 409 22.11 49.45 -59.82
N PRO A 410 22.63 49.72 -61.03
CA PRO A 410 23.75 50.65 -61.20
C PRO A 410 23.39 52.09 -60.78
N THR A 411 23.96 52.60 -59.69
CA THR A 411 23.72 53.96 -59.17
C THR A 411 25.03 54.73 -58.93
N ARG A 412 24.94 56.04 -58.67
CA ARG A 412 26.10 56.90 -58.34
C ARG A 412 26.28 57.13 -56.84
N VAL A 413 25.28 56.84 -56.02
CA VAL A 413 25.27 57.12 -54.58
C VAL A 413 25.00 55.82 -53.86
N HIS A 414 26.02 55.32 -53.18
CA HIS A 414 26.04 54.03 -52.50
C HIS A 414 25.87 54.24 -51.00
N PRO A 415 24.73 53.87 -50.42
CA PRO A 415 24.50 54.01 -48.98
C PRO A 415 25.35 53.00 -48.19
N ILE A 416 26.01 53.48 -47.14
CA ILE A 416 26.80 52.68 -46.20
C ILE A 416 26.17 52.77 -44.82
N GLN A 417 26.03 51.63 -44.13
CA GLN A 417 25.69 51.59 -42.71
C GLN A 417 26.94 51.41 -41.87
N ILE A 418 27.04 52.16 -40.78
CA ILE A 418 28.13 52.08 -39.81
C ILE A 418 27.61 51.41 -38.55
N TRP A 419 28.24 50.30 -38.20
CA TRP A 419 27.94 49.48 -37.04
C TRP A 419 29.07 49.59 -36.03
N GLN A 420 28.70 49.67 -34.76
CA GLN A 420 29.61 49.38 -33.67
C GLN A 420 29.46 47.90 -33.35
N THR A 421 30.59 47.17 -33.31
CA THR A 421 30.59 45.72 -33.16
C THR A 421 31.62 45.28 -32.11
N PRO A 422 31.49 44.08 -31.52
CA PRO A 422 32.49 43.53 -30.62
C PRO A 422 33.77 43.03 -31.33
N PHE A 423 33.82 43.05 -32.66
CA PHE A 423 34.92 42.48 -33.46
C PHE A 423 36.10 43.43 -33.63
N ALA A 424 36.64 43.96 -32.52
CA ALA A 424 37.87 44.77 -32.53
C ALA A 424 39.13 43.90 -32.75
N SER A 425 40.26 44.52 -33.09
CA SER A 425 41.55 43.83 -33.15
C SER A 425 42.04 43.46 -31.75
N ALA A 426 42.84 42.39 -31.64
CA ALA A 426 43.43 41.97 -30.36
C ALA A 426 44.27 43.10 -29.73
N GLU A 427 45.06 43.80 -30.54
CA GLU A 427 45.88 44.95 -30.11
C GLU A 427 45.05 46.09 -29.52
N HIS A 428 43.86 46.36 -30.07
CA HIS A 428 42.96 47.39 -29.55
C HIS A 428 42.33 46.98 -28.22
N ALA A 429 41.94 45.71 -28.09
CA ALA A 429 41.35 45.18 -26.87
C ALA A 429 42.35 45.12 -25.70
N ASP A 430 43.61 44.76 -25.96
CA ASP A 430 44.67 44.68 -24.95
C ASP A 430 45.06 46.04 -24.35
N ALA A 431 44.73 47.15 -25.04
CA ALA A 431 44.97 48.51 -24.56
C ALA A 431 43.97 48.97 -23.46
N ALA A 432 42.92 48.19 -23.17
CA ALA A 432 41.92 48.51 -22.15
C ALA A 432 42.40 48.19 -20.71
N PRO A 433 42.01 48.99 -19.69
CA PRO A 433 42.43 48.76 -18.31
C PRO A 433 41.82 47.48 -17.71
N GLN A 434 42.66 46.60 -17.14
CA GLN A 434 42.23 45.34 -16.50
C GLN A 434 42.02 45.50 -14.98
N GLY A 435 40.93 44.91 -14.44
CA GLY A 435 40.61 44.89 -13.00
C GLY A 435 41.36 43.84 -12.17
N THR A 436 41.09 43.74 -10.87
CA THR A 436 41.82 42.84 -9.92
C THR A 436 40.99 41.67 -9.33
N SER A 437 39.74 41.47 -9.75
CA SER A 437 38.85 40.40 -9.24
C SER A 437 39.35 38.98 -9.60
N TYR A 438 38.94 37.96 -8.84
CA TYR A 438 39.20 36.56 -9.16
C TYR A 438 38.65 36.16 -10.54
N LEU A 439 37.51 36.71 -10.95
CA LEU A 439 36.94 36.51 -12.29
C LEU A 439 37.88 37.03 -13.39
N VAL A 440 38.63 38.11 -13.13
CA VAL A 440 39.64 38.62 -14.08
C VAL A 440 40.82 37.65 -14.23
N LYS A 441 41.20 36.94 -13.16
CA LYS A 441 42.27 35.93 -13.20
C LYS A 441 41.90 34.68 -14.01
N ILE A 442 40.62 34.31 -14.03
CA ILE A 442 40.09 33.19 -14.84
C ILE A 442 40.15 33.56 -16.32
N GLY A 443 39.87 34.82 -16.64
CA GLY A 443 39.80 35.33 -18.01
C GLY A 443 38.40 35.23 -18.61
N ASN A 444 38.05 36.20 -19.47
CA ASN A 444 36.69 36.36 -19.97
C ASN A 444 36.22 35.14 -20.80
N ALA A 445 37.08 34.65 -21.71
CA ALA A 445 36.75 33.53 -22.59
C ALA A 445 36.42 32.25 -21.80
N GLU A 446 37.13 31.99 -20.72
CA GLU A 446 36.90 30.83 -19.86
C GLU A 446 35.59 30.96 -19.07
N LEU A 447 35.28 32.16 -18.56
CA LEU A 447 33.99 32.45 -17.90
C LEU A 447 32.81 32.30 -18.87
N VAL A 448 32.96 32.78 -20.10
CA VAL A 448 31.94 32.68 -21.14
C VAL A 448 31.60 31.22 -21.43
N ARG A 449 32.60 30.36 -21.57
CA ARG A 449 32.41 28.92 -21.78
C ARG A 449 31.69 28.25 -20.61
N GLY A 450 32.12 28.52 -19.38
CA GLY A 450 31.46 27.95 -18.19
C GLY A 450 30.03 28.43 -18.01
N ILE A 451 29.74 29.71 -18.23
CA ILE A 451 28.37 30.26 -18.15
C ILE A 451 27.48 29.67 -19.26
N SER A 452 28.02 29.54 -20.47
CA SER A 452 27.33 28.89 -21.60
C SER A 452 26.93 27.44 -21.29
N GLU A 453 27.82 26.68 -20.63
CA GLU A 453 27.52 25.31 -20.19
C GLU A 453 26.36 25.29 -19.19
N VAL A 454 26.30 26.25 -18.27
CA VAL A 454 25.21 26.35 -17.29
C VAL A 454 23.87 26.68 -17.95
N TYR A 455 23.83 27.55 -18.95
CA TYR A 455 22.61 27.77 -19.74
C TYR A 455 22.18 26.53 -20.52
N THR A 456 23.11 25.67 -20.91
CA THR A 456 22.82 24.38 -21.56
C THR A 456 22.11 23.43 -20.61
N LEU A 457 22.58 23.34 -19.36
CA LEU A 457 21.92 22.55 -18.31
C LEU A 457 20.48 23.02 -18.06
N LYS A 458 20.26 24.35 -18.03
CA LYS A 458 18.92 24.92 -17.92
C LYS A 458 18.01 24.48 -19.07
N ARG A 459 18.47 24.61 -20.33
CA ARG A 459 17.68 24.20 -21.51
C ARG A 459 17.35 22.71 -21.52
N LEU A 460 18.29 21.86 -21.13
CA LEU A 460 18.06 20.41 -21.04
C LEU A 460 17.00 20.08 -19.97
N ALA A 461 17.01 20.79 -18.84
CA ALA A 461 16.00 20.61 -17.79
C ALA A 461 14.60 21.13 -18.19
N GLU A 462 14.53 22.15 -19.04
CA GLU A 462 13.28 22.79 -19.51
C GLU A 462 12.66 22.14 -20.77
N ALA A 463 13.17 20.98 -21.20
CA ALA A 463 12.65 20.29 -22.37
C ALA A 463 11.12 20.04 -22.30
N GLU A 464 10.39 20.38 -23.37
CA GLU A 464 8.93 20.26 -23.43
C GLU A 464 8.45 18.81 -23.36
N ARG A 465 9.19 17.90 -24.01
CA ARG A 465 8.91 16.45 -24.09
C ARG A 465 10.11 15.64 -23.60
N PRO A 466 10.36 15.60 -22.28
CA PRO A 466 11.53 14.91 -21.74
C PRO A 466 11.29 13.40 -21.68
N THR A 467 12.28 12.63 -22.11
CA THR A 467 12.35 11.16 -21.98
C THR A 467 13.28 10.77 -20.84
N CYS A 468 13.27 9.50 -20.41
CA CYS A 468 14.26 8.99 -19.44
C CYS A 468 15.70 9.35 -19.86
N ARG A 469 16.01 9.15 -21.15
CA ARG A 469 17.28 9.53 -21.76
C ARG A 469 17.59 11.03 -21.68
N THR A 470 16.58 11.89 -21.73
CA THR A 470 16.77 13.35 -21.55
C THR A 470 17.29 13.67 -20.14
N TYR A 471 16.81 12.95 -19.12
CA TYR A 471 17.27 13.12 -17.74
C TYR A 471 18.64 12.50 -17.50
N GLU A 472 18.94 11.34 -18.10
CA GLU A 472 20.28 10.75 -18.10
C GLU A 472 21.31 11.69 -18.75
N ASP A 473 20.96 12.30 -19.87
CA ASP A 473 21.80 13.30 -20.55
C ASP A 473 22.03 14.54 -19.68
N LEU A 474 20.99 15.00 -18.96
CA LEU A 474 21.11 16.11 -18.00
C LEU A 474 22.06 15.75 -16.85
N ILE A 475 21.94 14.54 -16.28
CA ILE A 475 22.86 14.07 -15.23
C ILE A 475 24.29 14.08 -15.75
N ALA A 476 24.54 13.47 -16.92
CA ALA A 476 25.86 13.43 -17.52
C ALA A 476 26.42 14.84 -17.80
N ALA A 477 25.59 15.78 -18.24
CA ALA A 477 25.98 17.17 -18.46
C ALA A 477 26.32 17.89 -17.15
N THR A 478 25.54 17.69 -16.07
CA THR A 478 25.84 18.30 -14.75
C THR A 478 27.18 17.84 -14.19
N THR A 479 27.51 16.54 -14.34
CA THR A 479 28.80 15.98 -13.94
C THR A 479 29.95 16.59 -14.76
N ARG A 480 29.82 16.59 -16.09
CA ARG A 480 30.85 17.20 -16.97
C ARG A 480 31.09 18.68 -16.67
N ALA A 481 30.03 19.45 -16.42
CA ALA A 481 30.16 20.87 -16.09
C ALA A 481 30.90 21.07 -14.74
N GLY A 482 30.61 20.25 -13.73
CA GLY A 482 31.31 20.29 -12.45
C GLY A 482 32.79 19.94 -12.55
N ASP A 483 33.14 18.96 -13.38
CA ASP A 483 34.51 18.49 -13.56
C ASP A 483 35.36 19.45 -14.43
N ALA A 484 34.77 20.00 -15.49
CA ALA A 484 35.47 20.87 -16.43
C ALA A 484 35.81 22.24 -15.82
N TRP A 485 34.92 22.80 -15.00
CA TRP A 485 35.02 24.18 -14.53
C TRP A 485 35.20 24.27 -13.01
N HIS A 486 36.43 24.02 -12.55
CA HIS A 486 36.81 24.01 -11.13
C HIS A 486 36.45 25.29 -10.35
N TRP A 487 36.33 26.44 -11.03
CA TRP A 487 35.98 27.71 -10.42
C TRP A 487 34.47 27.89 -10.12
N LEU A 488 33.58 27.02 -10.62
CA LEU A 488 32.13 27.09 -10.36
C LEU A 488 31.78 27.02 -8.87
N GLY A 489 32.66 26.43 -8.05
CA GLY A 489 32.51 26.34 -6.59
C GLY A 489 33.02 27.56 -5.82
N HIS A 490 33.71 28.50 -6.46
CA HIS A 490 34.23 29.70 -5.80
C HIS A 490 33.09 30.66 -5.40
N ALA A 491 33.27 31.41 -4.31
CA ALA A 491 32.23 32.30 -3.76
C ALA A 491 31.77 33.40 -4.74
N GLU A 492 32.66 33.85 -5.64
CA GLU A 492 32.31 34.83 -6.68
C GLU A 492 31.45 34.24 -7.82
N ALA A 493 31.45 32.90 -8.00
CA ALA A 493 30.67 32.18 -9.01
C ALA A 493 29.40 31.53 -8.43
N GLY A 494 29.53 30.69 -7.40
CA GLY A 494 28.41 30.14 -6.62
C GLY A 494 27.46 29.20 -7.37
N LEU A 495 27.92 28.49 -8.41
CA LEU A 495 27.10 27.69 -9.33
C LEU A 495 27.19 26.16 -9.10
N LEU A 496 28.27 25.65 -8.48
CA LEU A 496 28.49 24.21 -8.33
C LEU A 496 27.40 23.49 -7.51
N GLY A 497 26.99 24.06 -6.37
CA GLY A 497 25.94 23.49 -5.53
C GLY A 497 24.59 23.34 -6.28
N PRO A 498 24.07 24.41 -6.90
CA PRO A 498 22.88 24.34 -7.75
C PRO A 498 22.96 23.31 -8.89
N ILE A 499 24.11 23.17 -9.56
CA ILE A 499 24.32 22.17 -10.62
C ILE A 499 24.21 20.73 -10.05
N GLN A 500 24.83 20.47 -8.89
CA GLN A 500 24.76 19.17 -8.23
C GLN A 500 23.35 18.84 -7.70
N GLU A 501 22.57 19.84 -7.30
CA GLU A 501 21.16 19.67 -6.92
C GLU A 501 20.28 19.32 -8.13
N LEU A 502 20.52 19.96 -9.27
CA LEU A 502 19.82 19.67 -10.52
C LEU A 502 20.10 18.23 -10.97
N GLY A 503 21.36 17.78 -10.93
CA GLY A 503 21.75 16.41 -11.28
C GLY A 503 21.14 15.36 -10.35
N ARG A 504 21.14 15.59 -9.03
CA ARG A 504 20.48 14.69 -8.06
C ARG A 504 18.98 14.56 -8.30
N THR A 505 18.30 15.68 -8.59
CA THR A 505 16.85 15.69 -8.82
C THR A 505 16.49 15.00 -10.14
N ALA A 506 17.31 15.12 -11.18
CA ALA A 506 17.17 14.34 -12.41
C ALA A 506 17.34 12.83 -12.17
N GLY A 507 18.25 12.42 -11.28
CA GLY A 507 18.39 11.02 -10.86
C GLY A 507 17.13 10.44 -10.23
N LEU A 508 16.47 11.20 -9.35
CA LEU A 508 15.20 10.78 -8.74
C LEU A 508 14.08 10.57 -9.78
N ILE A 509 14.11 11.32 -10.88
CA ILE A 509 13.14 11.15 -11.98
C ILE A 509 13.41 9.84 -12.73
N VAL A 510 14.68 9.53 -13.02
CA VAL A 510 15.08 8.27 -13.67
C VAL A 510 14.65 7.07 -12.82
N ASP A 511 14.89 7.11 -11.51
CA ASP A 511 14.47 6.05 -10.57
C ASP A 511 12.94 5.83 -10.59
N GLU A 512 12.16 6.89 -10.78
CA GLU A 512 10.70 6.82 -10.85
C GLU A 512 10.23 6.21 -12.20
N PHE A 513 10.89 6.54 -13.31
CA PHE A 513 10.63 5.89 -14.60
C PHE A 513 10.90 4.38 -14.55
N GLU A 514 12.01 3.96 -13.95
CA GLU A 514 12.35 2.54 -13.80
C GLU A 514 11.34 1.77 -12.96
N LYS A 515 10.87 2.37 -11.85
CA LYS A 515 9.81 1.77 -11.00
C LYS A 515 8.51 1.56 -11.77
N VAL A 516 8.07 2.56 -12.55
CA VAL A 516 6.82 2.44 -13.33
C VAL A 516 6.92 1.36 -14.40
N LEU A 517 8.07 1.27 -15.08
CA LEU A 517 8.32 0.19 -16.06
C LEU A 517 8.32 -1.20 -15.41
N ALA A 518 8.91 -1.34 -14.22
CA ALA A 518 8.89 -2.59 -13.47
C ALA A 518 7.47 -3.01 -13.06
N LEU A 519 6.67 -2.07 -12.55
CA LEU A 519 5.28 -2.30 -12.15
C LEU A 519 4.40 -2.72 -13.34
N ARG A 520 4.58 -2.09 -14.51
CA ARG A 520 3.86 -2.48 -15.74
C ARG A 520 4.19 -3.90 -16.20
N ARG A 521 5.47 -4.28 -16.23
CA ARG A 521 5.88 -5.65 -16.57
C ARG A 521 5.30 -6.68 -15.61
N GLN A 522 5.26 -6.35 -14.31
CA GLN A 522 4.66 -7.21 -13.30
C GLN A 522 3.14 -7.34 -13.49
N ALA A 523 2.45 -6.25 -13.85
CA ALA A 523 1.01 -6.27 -14.14
C ALA A 523 0.69 -7.11 -15.39
N GLU A 524 1.44 -6.95 -16.48
CA GLU A 524 1.28 -7.75 -17.70
C GLU A 524 1.52 -9.24 -17.46
N SER A 525 2.60 -9.59 -16.75
CA SER A 525 2.92 -10.99 -16.40
C SER A 525 1.83 -11.62 -15.53
N SER A 526 1.31 -10.86 -14.57
CA SER A 526 0.24 -11.31 -13.66
C SER A 526 -1.06 -11.56 -14.43
N LEU A 527 -1.41 -10.68 -15.38
CA LEU A 527 -2.58 -10.83 -16.25
C LEU A 527 -2.43 -12.03 -17.20
N ALA A 528 -1.25 -12.21 -17.83
CA ALA A 528 -0.98 -13.35 -18.72
C ALA A 528 -1.05 -14.70 -17.99
N THR A 529 -0.56 -14.76 -16.74
CA THR A 529 -0.65 -15.95 -15.89
C THR A 529 -2.11 -16.26 -15.56
N ALA A 530 -2.90 -15.25 -15.17
CA ALA A 530 -4.32 -15.42 -14.88
C ALA A 530 -5.12 -15.88 -16.09
N GLN A 531 -4.81 -15.36 -17.28
CA GLN A 531 -5.41 -15.81 -18.54
C GLN A 531 -5.10 -17.28 -18.83
N THR A 532 -3.84 -17.69 -18.73
CA THR A 532 -3.41 -19.07 -19.01
C THR A 532 -4.10 -20.07 -18.07
N GLU A 533 -4.16 -19.74 -16.78
CA GLU A 533 -4.87 -20.57 -15.79
C GLU A 533 -6.36 -20.64 -16.05
N GLN A 534 -6.98 -19.51 -16.45
CA GLN A 534 -8.39 -19.47 -16.80
C GLN A 534 -8.69 -20.33 -18.04
N GLU A 535 -7.90 -20.25 -19.10
CA GLU A 535 -8.10 -21.08 -20.30
C GLU A 535 -8.06 -22.57 -19.95
N ARG A 536 -7.10 -22.99 -19.12
CA ARG A 536 -7.04 -24.36 -18.60
C ARG A 536 -8.28 -24.71 -17.79
N LEU A 537 -8.70 -23.83 -16.88
CA LEU A 537 -9.87 -24.06 -16.01
C LEU A 537 -11.19 -24.14 -16.80
N LEU A 538 -11.40 -23.25 -17.76
CA LEU A 538 -12.59 -23.26 -18.63
C LEU A 538 -12.65 -24.53 -19.47
N SER A 539 -11.50 -25.07 -19.88
CA SER A 539 -11.43 -26.33 -20.62
C SER A 539 -11.81 -27.56 -19.78
N SER A 540 -11.48 -27.58 -18.48
CA SER A 540 -11.73 -28.70 -17.57
C SER A 540 -13.07 -28.64 -16.84
N THR A 541 -13.85 -27.57 -17.02
CA THR A 541 -15.13 -27.33 -16.32
C THR A 541 -16.32 -27.34 -17.29
N ARG A 542 -16.22 -28.10 -18.38
CA ARG A 542 -17.32 -28.27 -19.34
C ARG A 542 -18.43 -29.11 -18.70
N PRO A 543 -19.68 -28.63 -18.67
CA PRO A 543 -20.80 -29.38 -18.09
C PRO A 543 -20.94 -30.83 -18.55
N GLU A 544 -20.62 -31.10 -19.83
CA GLU A 544 -20.71 -32.41 -20.45
C GLU A 544 -19.75 -33.44 -19.83
N ASP A 545 -18.62 -32.97 -19.29
CA ASP A 545 -17.59 -33.79 -18.66
C ASP A 545 -17.83 -33.99 -17.14
N LEU A 546 -18.77 -33.25 -16.55
CA LEU A 546 -19.10 -33.29 -15.12
C LEU A 546 -20.17 -34.35 -14.86
N VAL A 547 -19.73 -35.57 -14.53
CA VAL A 547 -20.61 -36.75 -14.35
C VAL A 547 -20.95 -37.10 -12.90
N SER A 548 -20.38 -36.38 -11.92
CA SER A 548 -20.62 -36.59 -10.49
C SER A 548 -20.80 -35.28 -9.72
N VAL A 549 -21.42 -35.33 -8.54
CA VAL A 549 -21.53 -34.16 -7.65
C VAL A 549 -20.16 -33.60 -7.30
N ASP A 550 -19.18 -34.45 -7.01
CA ASP A 550 -17.80 -34.02 -6.70
C ASP A 550 -17.20 -33.20 -7.85
N ALA A 551 -17.42 -33.62 -9.10
CA ALA A 551 -16.94 -32.88 -10.27
C ALA A 551 -17.61 -31.50 -10.38
N PHE A 552 -18.92 -31.41 -10.12
CA PHE A 552 -19.62 -30.11 -10.08
C PHE A 552 -19.13 -29.22 -8.93
N MET A 553 -18.92 -29.78 -7.74
CA MET A 553 -18.40 -29.06 -6.57
C MET A 553 -17.01 -28.49 -6.84
N ASP A 554 -16.10 -29.33 -7.35
CA ASP A 554 -14.72 -28.93 -7.66
C ASP A 554 -14.67 -27.86 -8.76
N ALA A 555 -15.50 -28.00 -9.80
CA ALA A 555 -15.61 -27.04 -10.88
C ALA A 555 -16.11 -25.66 -10.38
N LEU A 556 -17.19 -25.62 -9.60
CA LEU A 556 -17.74 -24.40 -9.05
C LEU A 556 -16.76 -23.71 -8.08
N ALA A 557 -16.10 -24.48 -7.20
CA ALA A 557 -15.10 -23.96 -6.28
C ALA A 557 -13.87 -23.39 -7.03
N ALA A 558 -13.40 -24.06 -8.08
CA ALA A 558 -12.28 -23.58 -8.90
C ALA A 558 -12.64 -22.30 -9.69
N LEU A 559 -13.83 -22.23 -10.30
CA LEU A 559 -14.30 -21.03 -11.01
C LEU A 559 -14.47 -19.83 -10.06
N ARG A 560 -15.01 -20.04 -8.85
CA ARG A 560 -15.10 -18.98 -7.82
C ARG A 560 -13.73 -18.49 -7.36
N ARG A 561 -12.78 -19.40 -7.10
CA ARG A 561 -11.40 -19.03 -6.74
C ARG A 561 -10.76 -18.20 -7.84
N GLN A 562 -10.93 -18.60 -9.10
CA GLN A 562 -10.41 -17.84 -10.24
C GLN A 562 -11.05 -16.45 -10.32
N ARG A 563 -12.37 -16.33 -10.14
CA ARG A 563 -13.04 -15.04 -10.11
C ARG A 563 -12.51 -14.14 -8.97
N GLY A 564 -12.34 -14.70 -7.77
CA GLY A 564 -11.75 -13.98 -6.64
C GLY A 564 -10.35 -13.45 -6.97
N ARG A 565 -9.50 -14.28 -7.59
CA ARG A 565 -8.17 -13.87 -8.05
C ARG A 565 -8.23 -12.74 -9.07
N LEU A 566 -9.16 -12.78 -10.04
CA LEU A 566 -9.34 -11.71 -11.02
C LEU A 566 -9.77 -10.40 -10.34
N ILE A 567 -10.66 -10.45 -9.35
CA ILE A 567 -11.08 -9.27 -8.57
C ILE A 567 -9.88 -8.66 -7.84
N THR A 568 -9.03 -9.47 -7.20
CA THR A 568 -7.82 -8.98 -6.53
C THR A 568 -6.84 -8.34 -7.51
N LEU A 569 -6.72 -8.87 -8.74
CA LEU A 569 -5.86 -8.28 -9.77
C LEU A 569 -6.31 -6.88 -10.19
N ARG A 570 -7.58 -6.52 -9.99
CA ARG A 570 -8.11 -5.17 -10.27
C ARG A 570 -7.45 -4.08 -9.42
N GLU A 571 -6.89 -4.44 -8.26
CA GLU A 571 -6.15 -3.53 -7.38
C GLU A 571 -4.68 -3.33 -7.83
N VAL A 572 -4.20 -4.13 -8.78
CA VAL A 572 -2.83 -4.01 -9.30
C VAL A 572 -2.73 -2.80 -10.22
N ARG A 573 -1.85 -1.86 -9.86
CA ARG A 573 -1.62 -0.62 -10.61
C ARG A 573 -1.08 -0.92 -12.02
N TYR A 574 -1.58 -0.19 -13.02
CA TYR A 574 -1.24 -0.32 -14.44
C TYR A 574 -1.68 -1.64 -15.12
N LEU A 575 -2.57 -2.40 -14.50
CA LEU A 575 -3.16 -3.59 -15.12
C LEU A 575 -4.18 -3.19 -16.21
N ASP A 576 -4.22 -3.95 -17.30
CA ASP A 576 -5.22 -3.77 -18.37
C ASP A 576 -6.60 -4.22 -17.88
N LEU A 577 -7.40 -3.24 -17.46
CA LEU A 577 -8.73 -3.47 -16.89
C LEU A 577 -9.72 -3.99 -17.93
N GLU A 578 -9.59 -3.62 -19.21
CA GLU A 578 -10.51 -4.11 -20.24
C GLU A 578 -10.31 -5.61 -20.48
N ARG A 579 -9.04 -6.07 -20.54
CA ARG A 579 -8.73 -7.50 -20.62
C ARG A 579 -9.13 -8.24 -19.36
N LEU A 580 -8.91 -7.68 -18.18
CA LEU A 580 -9.34 -8.29 -16.92
C LEU A 580 -10.87 -8.44 -16.85
N ASP A 581 -11.62 -7.41 -17.26
CA ASP A 581 -13.08 -7.44 -17.31
C ASP A 581 -13.59 -8.50 -18.31
N ALA A 582 -12.89 -8.70 -19.45
CA ALA A 582 -13.21 -9.77 -20.39
C ALA A 582 -12.97 -11.16 -19.79
N LEU A 583 -11.86 -11.34 -19.04
CA LEU A 583 -11.59 -12.57 -18.31
C LEU A 583 -12.66 -12.84 -17.24
N GLU A 584 -13.03 -11.85 -16.43
CA GLU A 584 -14.07 -12.00 -15.42
C GLU A 584 -15.41 -12.41 -16.05
N LYS A 585 -15.82 -11.73 -17.14
CA LYS A 585 -17.04 -12.10 -17.89
C LYS A 585 -17.00 -13.55 -18.37
N GLY A 586 -15.86 -14.03 -18.83
CA GLY A 586 -15.68 -15.43 -19.25
C GLY A 586 -15.87 -16.42 -18.10
N VAL A 587 -15.33 -16.13 -16.91
CA VAL A 587 -15.52 -16.96 -15.72
C VAL A 587 -16.98 -16.92 -15.25
N VAL A 588 -17.61 -15.75 -15.23
CA VAL A 588 -19.03 -15.60 -14.84
C VAL A 588 -19.93 -16.39 -15.78
N ALA A 589 -19.75 -16.26 -17.10
CA ALA A 589 -20.53 -17.02 -18.07
C ALA A 589 -20.37 -18.54 -17.88
N LYS A 590 -19.14 -19.02 -17.61
CA LYS A 590 -18.91 -20.44 -17.34
C LYS A 590 -19.49 -20.88 -15.99
N LEU A 591 -19.39 -20.05 -14.96
CA LEU A 591 -20.00 -20.29 -13.66
C LEU A 591 -21.51 -20.47 -13.82
N ASP A 592 -22.17 -19.60 -14.58
CA ASP A 592 -23.61 -19.69 -14.87
C ASP A 592 -23.95 -20.98 -15.62
N GLU A 593 -23.16 -21.34 -16.64
CA GLU A 593 -23.35 -22.58 -17.42
C GLU A 593 -23.22 -23.84 -16.55
N VAL A 594 -22.17 -23.93 -15.74
CA VAL A 594 -21.96 -25.04 -14.79
C VAL A 594 -23.03 -25.05 -13.71
N SER A 595 -23.48 -23.88 -13.26
CA SER A 595 -24.54 -23.74 -12.27
C SER A 595 -25.88 -24.28 -12.79
N VAL A 596 -26.28 -23.92 -14.01
CA VAL A 596 -27.49 -24.44 -14.66
C VAL A 596 -27.39 -25.96 -14.87
N ALA A 597 -26.24 -26.46 -15.32
CA ALA A 597 -26.03 -27.89 -15.48
C ALA A 597 -26.06 -28.64 -14.13
N SER A 598 -25.52 -28.02 -13.06
CA SER A 598 -25.57 -28.59 -11.71
C SER A 598 -27.00 -28.70 -11.18
N LEU A 599 -27.89 -27.73 -11.48
CA LEU A 599 -29.31 -27.83 -11.16
C LEU A 599 -29.96 -29.03 -11.87
N GLY A 600 -29.72 -29.19 -13.17
CA GLY A 600 -30.23 -30.34 -13.93
C GLY A 600 -29.68 -31.69 -13.43
N PHE A 601 -28.47 -31.71 -12.86
CA PHE A 601 -27.95 -32.90 -12.20
C PHE A 601 -28.62 -33.15 -10.84
N LEU A 602 -28.76 -32.10 -10.01
CA LEU A 602 -29.32 -32.15 -8.66
C LEU A 602 -30.84 -32.37 -8.61
N GLU A 603 -31.54 -32.20 -9.73
CA GLU A 603 -32.94 -32.63 -9.88
C GLU A 603 -33.13 -34.14 -9.71
N LYS A 604 -32.08 -34.94 -9.92
CA LYS A 604 -32.13 -36.39 -9.75
C LYS A 604 -32.15 -36.73 -8.26
N PRO A 605 -33.09 -37.58 -7.78
CA PRO A 605 -33.19 -37.96 -6.37
C PRO A 605 -31.89 -38.56 -5.81
N GLU A 606 -31.12 -39.24 -6.65
CA GLU A 606 -29.88 -39.95 -6.27
C GLU A 606 -28.64 -39.04 -6.34
N ALA A 607 -28.77 -37.78 -6.77
CA ALA A 607 -27.63 -36.91 -7.05
C ALA A 607 -26.72 -36.75 -5.83
N LEU A 608 -27.26 -36.40 -4.66
CA LEU A 608 -26.50 -36.18 -3.43
C LEU A 608 -26.20 -37.48 -2.65
N GLN A 609 -26.74 -38.61 -3.09
CA GLN A 609 -26.57 -39.90 -2.41
C GLN A 609 -25.11 -40.35 -2.24
N PRO A 610 -24.19 -40.15 -3.21
CA PRO A 610 -22.77 -40.46 -3.03
C PRO A 610 -22.12 -39.66 -1.90
N VAL A 611 -22.49 -38.38 -1.73
CA VAL A 611 -21.97 -37.54 -0.65
C VAL A 611 -22.52 -38.00 0.70
N CYS A 612 -23.82 -38.31 0.76
CA CYS A 612 -24.42 -38.92 1.96
C CYS A 612 -23.74 -40.24 2.34
N ALA A 613 -23.54 -41.14 1.38
CA ALA A 613 -22.88 -42.43 1.61
C ALA A 613 -21.42 -42.25 2.05
N GLY A 614 -20.70 -41.27 1.50
CA GLY A 614 -19.35 -40.90 1.91
C GLY A 614 -19.27 -40.47 3.37
N LEU A 615 -20.14 -39.53 3.77
CA LEU A 615 -20.25 -39.06 5.16
C LEU A 615 -20.70 -40.17 6.12
N GLU A 616 -21.69 -40.99 5.74
CA GLU A 616 -22.14 -42.13 6.55
C GLU A 616 -21.03 -43.18 6.75
N ALA A 617 -20.22 -43.44 5.73
CA ALA A 617 -19.09 -44.37 5.83
C ALA A 617 -17.98 -43.88 6.76
N LEU A 618 -17.91 -42.57 7.06
CA LEU A 618 -16.96 -42.03 8.06
C LEU A 618 -17.36 -42.40 9.49
N LEU A 619 -18.65 -42.50 9.81
CA LEU A 619 -19.12 -42.81 11.17
C LEU A 619 -18.53 -44.12 11.76
N PRO A 620 -18.62 -45.28 11.08
CA PRO A 620 -18.03 -46.51 11.60
C PRO A 620 -16.49 -46.46 11.62
N ARG A 621 -15.86 -45.73 10.68
CA ARG A 621 -14.41 -45.56 10.65
C ARG A 621 -13.93 -44.75 11.87
N ILE A 622 -14.62 -43.66 12.21
CA ILE A 622 -14.35 -42.85 13.40
C ILE A 622 -14.46 -43.70 14.67
N ALA A 623 -15.51 -44.51 14.79
CA ALA A 623 -15.72 -45.38 15.95
C ALA A 623 -14.59 -46.42 16.16
N GLN A 624 -13.95 -46.86 15.08
CA GLN A 624 -12.84 -47.83 15.12
C GLN A 624 -11.47 -47.20 15.40
N VAL A 625 -11.35 -45.87 15.41
CA VAL A 625 -10.07 -45.21 15.70
C VAL A 625 -9.71 -45.38 17.18
N GLU A 626 -8.49 -45.83 17.43
CA GLU A 626 -7.94 -46.03 18.78
C GLU A 626 -6.94 -44.94 19.20
N LYS A 627 -6.43 -44.14 18.27
CA LYS A 627 -5.41 -43.11 18.54
C LYS A 627 -5.79 -41.74 18.01
N THR A 628 -5.47 -40.69 18.76
CA THR A 628 -5.82 -39.30 18.40
C THR A 628 -5.28 -38.84 17.03
N PRO A 629 -4.03 -39.14 16.62
CA PRO A 629 -3.50 -38.70 15.31
C PRO A 629 -4.25 -39.29 14.10
N ASP A 630 -4.81 -40.49 14.24
CA ASP A 630 -5.50 -41.19 13.15
C ASP A 630 -6.88 -40.56 12.85
N LEU A 631 -7.39 -39.66 13.71
CA LEU A 631 -8.59 -38.87 13.46
C LEU A 631 -8.37 -37.69 12.50
N ALA A 632 -7.13 -37.18 12.37
CA ALA A 632 -6.82 -36.03 11.52
C ALA A 632 -7.21 -36.24 10.03
N PRO A 633 -6.83 -37.34 9.35
CA PRO A 633 -7.23 -37.55 7.96
C PRO A 633 -8.74 -37.74 7.79
N LEU A 634 -9.44 -38.30 8.80
CA LEU A 634 -10.90 -38.40 8.77
C LEU A 634 -11.57 -37.04 8.93
N LYS A 635 -10.95 -36.13 9.70
CA LYS A 635 -11.40 -34.75 9.86
C LYS A 635 -11.25 -33.97 8.55
N GLU A 636 -10.09 -34.05 7.91
CA GLU A 636 -9.86 -33.40 6.61
C GLU A 636 -10.85 -33.89 5.55
N GLU A 637 -11.15 -35.19 5.52
CA GLU A 637 -12.13 -35.76 4.59
C GLU A 637 -13.56 -35.25 4.87
N ALA A 638 -13.97 -35.19 6.13
CA ALA A 638 -15.29 -34.65 6.51
C ALA A 638 -15.41 -33.14 6.20
N GLU A 639 -14.35 -32.36 6.41
CA GLU A 639 -14.32 -30.92 6.10
C GLU A 639 -14.35 -30.67 4.59
N ARG A 640 -13.61 -31.45 3.80
CA ARG A 640 -13.62 -31.39 2.33
C ARG A 640 -15.02 -31.63 1.77
N GLN A 641 -15.70 -32.67 2.24
CA GLN A 641 -17.07 -32.98 1.81
C GLN A 641 -18.07 -31.89 2.26
N GLY A 642 -17.90 -31.33 3.47
CA GLY A 642 -18.73 -30.22 3.96
C GLY A 642 -18.59 -28.92 3.15
N GLN A 643 -17.37 -28.53 2.80
CA GLN A 643 -17.10 -27.33 1.99
C GLN A 643 -17.70 -27.43 0.58
N GLY A 644 -17.69 -28.63 -0.02
CA GLY A 644 -18.32 -28.86 -1.32
C GLY A 644 -19.83 -28.61 -1.29
N VAL A 645 -20.50 -29.05 -0.23
CA VAL A 645 -21.96 -28.89 -0.04
C VAL A 645 -22.34 -27.43 0.22
N GLU A 646 -21.49 -26.67 0.92
CA GLU A 646 -21.65 -25.23 1.14
C GLU A 646 -21.57 -24.44 -0.17
N ALA A 647 -20.59 -24.76 -1.03
CA ALA A 647 -20.48 -24.16 -2.35
C ALA A 647 -21.76 -24.40 -3.19
N LEU A 648 -22.34 -25.61 -3.15
CA LEU A 648 -23.60 -25.91 -3.84
C LEU A 648 -24.77 -25.10 -3.28
N SER A 649 -24.92 -25.03 -1.95
CA SER A 649 -26.00 -24.29 -1.29
C SER A 649 -26.04 -22.82 -1.70
N GLU A 650 -24.89 -22.15 -1.70
CA GLU A 650 -24.78 -20.75 -2.09
C GLU A 650 -25.04 -20.51 -3.57
N VAL A 651 -24.59 -21.42 -4.44
CA VAL A 651 -24.87 -21.34 -5.89
C VAL A 651 -26.37 -21.44 -6.14
N ILE A 652 -27.05 -22.38 -5.48
CA ILE A 652 -28.52 -22.54 -5.56
C ILE A 652 -29.24 -21.32 -4.99
N ALA A 653 -28.71 -20.72 -3.92
CA ALA A 653 -29.27 -19.50 -3.32
C ALA A 653 -29.14 -18.27 -4.25
N GLY A 654 -28.09 -18.20 -5.06
CA GLY A 654 -27.81 -17.09 -5.98
C GLY A 654 -28.51 -17.18 -7.35
N LEU A 655 -28.99 -18.34 -7.77
CA LEU A 655 -29.63 -18.55 -9.07
C LEU A 655 -31.02 -17.92 -9.14
N GLN A 656 -31.21 -16.95 -10.05
CA GLN A 656 -32.52 -16.33 -10.32
C GLN A 656 -33.40 -17.14 -11.28
N VAL A 657 -32.85 -18.16 -11.94
CA VAL A 657 -33.50 -18.88 -13.05
C VAL A 657 -33.68 -20.34 -12.66
N GLY A 658 -34.89 -20.71 -12.20
CA GLY A 658 -35.26 -22.10 -11.87
C GLY A 658 -36.66 -22.18 -11.27
N ASP A 659 -37.33 -23.33 -11.39
CA ASP A 659 -38.62 -23.58 -10.74
C ASP A 659 -38.44 -23.46 -9.21
N PRO A 660 -39.16 -22.53 -8.53
CA PRO A 660 -39.08 -22.37 -7.08
C PRO A 660 -39.28 -23.67 -6.31
N THR A 661 -40.10 -24.58 -6.83
CA THR A 661 -40.43 -25.88 -6.22
C THR A 661 -39.24 -26.83 -6.24
N VAL A 662 -38.51 -26.86 -7.37
CA VAL A 662 -37.29 -27.65 -7.53
C VAL A 662 -36.19 -27.10 -6.61
N ARG A 663 -36.03 -25.77 -6.60
CA ARG A 663 -35.08 -25.09 -5.73
C ARG A 663 -35.31 -25.39 -4.25
N THR A 664 -36.57 -25.34 -3.78
CA THR A 664 -36.91 -25.71 -2.40
C THR A 664 -36.54 -27.15 -2.10
N ARG A 665 -36.84 -28.10 -2.99
CA ARG A 665 -36.51 -29.52 -2.81
C ARG A 665 -34.99 -29.75 -2.73
N ILE A 666 -34.21 -29.11 -3.59
CA ILE A 666 -32.74 -29.23 -3.56
C ILE A 666 -32.18 -28.61 -2.26
N LEU A 667 -32.68 -27.45 -1.83
CA LEU A 667 -32.27 -26.83 -0.56
C LEU A 667 -32.61 -27.71 0.66
N GLU A 668 -33.74 -28.40 0.63
CA GLU A 668 -34.10 -29.40 1.66
C GLU A 668 -33.10 -30.55 1.67
N SER A 669 -32.78 -31.14 0.52
CA SER A 669 -31.78 -32.23 0.41
C SER A 669 -30.38 -31.78 0.83
N VAL A 670 -29.94 -30.58 0.44
CA VAL A 670 -28.65 -29.99 0.88
C VAL A 670 -28.63 -29.80 2.40
N SER A 671 -29.74 -29.37 2.99
CA SER A 671 -29.86 -29.22 4.45
C SER A 671 -29.78 -30.56 5.18
N GLU A 672 -30.21 -31.66 4.57
CA GLU A 672 -30.02 -33.02 5.11
C GLU A 672 -28.55 -33.44 5.08
N VAL A 673 -27.82 -33.14 3.99
CA VAL A 673 -26.38 -33.40 3.90
C VAL A 673 -25.62 -32.60 4.96
N PHE A 674 -25.96 -31.32 5.18
CA PHE A 674 -25.38 -30.52 6.26
C PHE A 674 -25.63 -31.13 7.65
N ALA A 675 -26.84 -31.62 7.90
CA ALA A 675 -27.17 -32.28 9.16
C ALA A 675 -26.30 -33.53 9.39
N LEU A 676 -26.05 -34.30 8.33
CA LEU A 676 -25.17 -35.47 8.37
C LEU A 676 -23.70 -35.08 8.58
N ALA A 677 -23.21 -34.05 7.89
CA ALA A 677 -21.85 -33.53 8.07
C ALA A 677 -21.61 -33.02 9.49
N ASN A 678 -22.55 -32.27 10.06
CA ASN A 678 -22.50 -31.80 11.44
C ASN A 678 -22.47 -32.97 12.43
N ARG A 679 -23.28 -34.01 12.19
CA ARG A 679 -23.25 -35.24 12.98
C ARG A 679 -21.88 -35.93 12.93
N VAL A 680 -21.30 -36.08 11.73
CA VAL A 680 -19.95 -36.67 11.57
C VAL A 680 -18.90 -35.86 12.34
N ARG A 681 -18.95 -34.52 12.26
CA ARG A 681 -18.05 -33.63 13.03
C ARG A 681 -18.24 -33.79 14.54
N ALA A 682 -19.48 -33.83 15.02
CA ALA A 682 -19.79 -34.02 16.44
C ALA A 682 -19.26 -35.36 16.96
N VAL A 683 -19.47 -36.45 16.21
CA VAL A 683 -18.96 -37.80 16.54
C VAL A 683 -17.43 -37.82 16.51
N LEU A 684 -16.79 -37.18 15.52
CA LEU A 684 -15.32 -37.09 15.43
C LEU A 684 -14.73 -36.35 16.62
N GLN A 685 -15.32 -35.20 17.00
CA GLN A 685 -14.85 -34.42 18.13
C GLN A 685 -15.12 -35.11 19.48
N GLY A 686 -16.26 -35.79 19.62
CA GLY A 686 -16.54 -36.66 20.77
C GLY A 686 -15.52 -37.78 20.92
N ARG A 687 -15.22 -38.49 19.82
CA ARG A 687 -14.19 -39.54 19.81
C ARG A 687 -12.80 -39.00 20.11
N ARG A 688 -12.45 -37.82 19.59
CA ARG A 688 -11.18 -37.14 19.92
C ARG A 688 -11.07 -36.89 21.42
N LYS A 689 -12.11 -36.35 22.06
CA LYS A 689 -12.12 -36.11 23.52
C LYS A 689 -12.00 -37.41 24.31
N GLU A 690 -12.72 -38.46 23.92
CA GLU A 690 -12.65 -39.78 24.56
C GLU A 690 -11.22 -40.37 24.48
N LEU A 691 -10.61 -40.35 23.29
CA LEU A 691 -9.25 -40.84 23.07
C LEU A 691 -8.21 -39.98 23.79
N ALA A 692 -8.33 -38.65 23.73
CA ALA A 692 -7.44 -37.72 24.42
C ALA A 692 -7.51 -37.88 25.94
N ARG A 693 -8.70 -38.13 26.51
CA ARG A 693 -8.87 -38.46 27.94
C ARG A 693 -8.18 -39.79 28.27
N ARG A 694 -8.42 -40.84 27.46
CA ARG A 694 -7.85 -42.17 27.70
C ARG A 694 -6.31 -42.20 27.57
N GLU A 695 -5.76 -41.51 26.57
CA GLU A 695 -4.32 -41.36 26.35
C GLU A 695 -3.69 -40.43 27.42
N GLY A 696 -4.40 -39.35 27.76
CA GLY A 696 -3.94 -38.30 28.67
C GLY A 696 -3.77 -38.75 30.12
N VAL A 697 -4.65 -39.62 30.65
CA VAL A 697 -4.60 -40.05 32.06
C VAL A 697 -3.29 -40.79 32.42
N ALA A 698 -2.85 -41.72 31.58
CA ALA A 698 -1.63 -42.48 31.85
C ALA A 698 -0.36 -41.64 31.63
N GLU A 699 -0.36 -40.78 30.61
CA GLU A 699 0.77 -39.89 30.31
C GLU A 699 0.92 -38.79 31.37
N PHE A 700 -0.19 -38.16 31.78
CA PHE A 700 -0.23 -37.16 32.84
C PHE A 700 0.29 -37.75 34.16
N GLY A 701 -0.19 -38.93 34.57
CA GLY A 701 0.27 -39.57 35.80
C GLY A 701 1.77 -39.87 35.84
N ALA A 702 2.38 -40.17 34.69
CA ALA A 702 3.83 -40.39 34.58
C ALA A 702 4.61 -39.06 34.59
N GLN A 703 4.19 -38.09 33.78
CA GLN A 703 4.88 -36.79 33.67
C GLN A 703 4.73 -35.94 34.94
N PHE A 704 3.57 -35.99 35.60
CA PHE A 704 3.32 -35.28 36.86
C PHE A 704 4.19 -35.82 38.01
N LYS A 705 4.47 -37.14 38.04
CA LYS A 705 5.43 -37.73 39.00
C LYS A 705 6.87 -37.30 38.73
N VAL A 706 7.29 -37.27 37.46
CA VAL A 706 8.63 -36.80 37.08
C VAL A 706 8.78 -35.32 37.41
N PHE A 707 7.74 -34.52 37.15
CA PHE A 707 7.67 -33.11 37.53
C PHE A 707 7.87 -32.92 39.04
N ALA A 708 7.11 -33.66 39.87
CA ALA A 708 7.22 -33.54 41.33
C ALA A 708 8.63 -33.87 41.84
N GLN A 709 9.27 -34.93 41.30
CA GLN A 709 10.66 -35.28 41.63
C GLN A 709 11.67 -34.22 41.18
N ASN A 710 11.48 -33.65 40.00
CA ASN A 710 12.33 -32.58 39.48
C ASN A 710 12.19 -31.28 40.30
N ALA A 711 10.98 -30.95 40.75
CA ALA A 711 10.71 -29.80 41.60
C ALA A 711 11.41 -29.94 42.96
N GLU A 712 11.33 -31.11 43.60
CA GLU A 712 12.02 -31.40 44.86
C GLU A 712 13.55 -31.35 44.71
N SER A 713 14.09 -31.99 43.66
CA SER A 713 15.53 -31.98 43.38
C SER A 713 16.04 -30.57 43.11
N SER A 714 15.29 -29.77 42.34
CA SER A 714 15.61 -28.38 42.05
C SER A 714 15.62 -27.53 43.32
N LEU A 715 14.62 -27.68 44.18
CA LEU A 715 14.53 -26.97 45.46
C LEU A 715 15.71 -27.31 46.40
N ALA A 716 16.13 -28.58 46.45
CA ALA A 716 17.27 -29.02 47.25
C ALA A 716 18.62 -28.45 46.76
N SER A 717 18.75 -28.20 45.45
CA SER A 717 19.97 -27.67 44.83
C SER A 717 20.11 -26.14 44.91
N CYS A 718 19.12 -25.44 45.47
CA CYS A 718 19.14 -23.99 45.59
C CYS A 718 20.01 -23.53 46.77
N ASP A 719 21.19 -23.00 46.44
CA ASP A 719 22.20 -22.46 47.36
C ASP A 719 22.28 -20.91 47.35
N SER A 720 21.50 -20.25 46.49
CA SER A 720 21.41 -18.79 46.38
C SER A 720 19.99 -18.34 45.99
N PRO A 721 19.60 -17.10 46.34
CA PRO A 721 18.28 -16.56 45.98
C PRO A 721 18.01 -16.56 44.46
N GLU A 722 19.02 -16.25 43.65
CA GLU A 722 18.91 -16.22 42.19
C GLU A 722 18.70 -17.62 41.61
N ARG A 723 19.34 -18.64 42.21
CA ARG A 723 19.10 -20.03 41.81
C ARG A 723 17.71 -20.50 42.21
N CYS A 724 17.14 -20.04 43.32
CA CYS A 724 15.73 -20.28 43.62
C CYS A 724 14.83 -19.75 42.49
N ASP A 725 15.08 -18.53 42.01
CA ASP A 725 14.28 -17.92 40.94
C ASP A 725 14.48 -18.60 39.58
N GLU A 726 15.72 -18.96 39.23
CA GLU A 726 16.05 -19.67 37.99
C GLU A 726 15.40 -21.06 37.96
N HIS A 727 15.55 -21.83 39.04
CA HIS A 727 14.95 -23.15 39.16
C HIS A 727 13.43 -23.10 39.27
N LEU A 728 12.85 -22.13 40.00
CA LEU A 728 11.40 -21.92 40.05
C LEU A 728 10.87 -21.59 38.65
N SER A 729 11.50 -20.68 37.91
CA SER A 729 11.08 -20.33 36.55
C SER A 729 11.14 -21.55 35.63
N ARG A 730 12.20 -22.36 35.72
CA ARG A 730 12.34 -23.59 34.92
C ARG A 730 11.27 -24.63 35.26
N VAL A 731 10.97 -24.81 36.55
CA VAL A 731 9.92 -25.73 37.00
C VAL A 731 8.53 -25.20 36.63
N LEU A 732 8.27 -23.90 36.74
CA LEU A 732 7.01 -23.30 36.28
C LEU A 732 6.80 -23.42 34.78
N VAL A 733 7.85 -23.28 33.95
CA VAL A 733 7.74 -23.54 32.50
C VAL A 733 7.40 -25.01 32.23
N GLN A 734 8.01 -25.96 32.95
CA GLN A 734 7.62 -27.37 32.83
C GLN A 734 6.17 -27.62 33.25
N LEU A 735 5.68 -26.87 34.24
CA LEU A 735 4.28 -26.95 34.65
C LEU A 735 3.35 -26.30 33.62
N GLU A 736 3.74 -25.18 33.01
CA GLU A 736 3.02 -24.52 31.90
C GLU A 736 3.01 -25.39 30.64
N GLU A 737 4.08 -26.13 30.36
CA GLU A 737 4.11 -27.15 29.30
C GLU A 737 3.10 -28.27 29.59
N LEU A 738 2.96 -28.68 30.85
CA LEU A 738 1.93 -29.64 31.27
C LEU A 738 0.52 -29.03 31.19
N GLU A 739 0.32 -27.78 31.60
CA GLU A 739 -0.95 -27.05 31.48
C GLU A 739 -1.33 -26.87 30.00
N GLY A 740 -0.40 -26.54 29.13
CA GLY A 740 -0.65 -26.40 27.69
C GLY A 740 -0.93 -27.74 27.00
N ARG A 741 -0.33 -28.83 27.50
CA ARG A 741 -0.50 -30.17 26.92
C ARG A 741 -1.76 -30.89 27.43
N PHE A 742 -2.15 -30.67 28.68
CA PHE A 742 -3.25 -31.38 29.34
C PHE A 742 -4.43 -30.46 29.72
N GLY A 743 -4.36 -29.16 29.40
CA GLY A 743 -5.37 -28.16 29.77
C GLY A 743 -6.74 -28.30 29.09
N GLU A 744 -6.87 -29.18 28.08
CA GLU A 744 -8.18 -29.57 27.52
C GLU A 744 -8.95 -30.56 28.43
N LEU A 745 -8.31 -31.07 29.50
CA LEU A 745 -8.87 -32.05 30.44
C LEU A 745 -9.08 -31.41 31.82
N ASP A 746 -10.32 -31.00 32.10
CA ASP A 746 -10.70 -30.30 33.34
C ASP A 746 -10.29 -31.05 34.63
N GLU A 747 -10.23 -32.39 34.58
CA GLU A 747 -9.84 -33.25 35.71
C GLU A 747 -8.39 -33.05 36.21
N PHE A 748 -7.51 -32.44 35.40
CA PHE A 748 -6.12 -32.17 35.76
C PHE A 748 -5.83 -30.71 36.11
N VAL A 749 -6.71 -29.79 35.74
CA VAL A 749 -6.52 -28.34 35.95
C VAL A 749 -6.39 -28.03 37.44
N GLU A 750 -7.26 -28.59 38.29
CA GLU A 750 -7.18 -28.39 39.74
C GLU A 750 -5.88 -28.95 40.35
N GLN A 751 -5.41 -30.10 39.87
CA GLN A 751 -4.17 -30.73 40.36
C GLN A 751 -2.93 -29.92 39.96
N LEU A 752 -2.89 -29.43 38.72
CA LEU A 752 -1.81 -28.57 38.22
C LEU A 752 -1.78 -27.24 38.96
N THR A 753 -2.95 -26.62 39.17
CA THR A 753 -3.09 -25.35 39.90
C THR A 753 -2.60 -25.49 41.35
N ARG A 754 -3.07 -26.52 42.06
CA ARG A 754 -2.62 -26.80 43.43
C ARG A 754 -1.10 -27.03 43.50
N LYS A 755 -0.55 -27.76 42.53
CA LYS A 755 0.89 -28.03 42.48
C LYS A 755 1.71 -26.78 42.16
N ARG A 756 1.19 -25.87 41.33
CA ARG A 756 1.79 -24.55 41.04
C ARG A 756 1.97 -23.75 42.32
N GLU A 757 0.92 -23.67 43.13
CA GLU A 757 0.92 -22.97 44.41
C GLU A 757 1.93 -23.59 45.37
N GLU A 758 1.90 -24.93 45.55
CA GLU A 758 2.85 -25.65 46.41
C GLU A 758 4.32 -25.41 46.04
N VAL A 759 4.66 -25.45 44.74
CA VAL A 759 6.02 -25.22 44.26
C VAL A 759 6.43 -23.77 44.47
N ALA A 760 5.56 -22.81 44.14
CA ALA A 760 5.85 -21.39 44.32
C ALA A 760 6.11 -21.03 45.80
N GLU A 761 5.28 -21.54 46.71
CA GLU A 761 5.45 -21.32 48.16
C GLU A 761 6.77 -21.93 48.68
N ALA A 762 7.09 -23.16 48.28
CA ALA A 762 8.30 -23.86 48.74
C ALA A 762 9.59 -23.13 48.29
N PHE A 763 9.65 -22.66 47.03
CA PHE A 763 10.78 -21.89 46.53
C PHE A 763 10.86 -20.48 47.16
N ALA A 764 9.72 -19.82 47.41
CA ALA A 764 9.68 -18.53 48.09
C ALA A 764 10.23 -18.62 49.53
N ALA A 765 9.84 -19.65 50.28
CA ALA A 765 10.35 -19.88 51.64
C ALA A 765 11.87 -20.11 51.65
N LYS A 766 12.41 -20.91 50.71
CA LYS A 766 13.86 -21.17 50.59
C LYS A 766 14.63 -19.90 50.19
N ARG A 767 14.08 -19.09 49.28
CA ARG A 767 14.67 -17.82 48.82
C ARG A 767 14.78 -16.81 49.96
N GLN A 768 13.73 -16.66 50.76
CA GLN A 768 13.71 -15.72 51.88
C GLN A 768 14.84 -16.01 52.89
N ALA A 769 15.05 -17.29 53.24
CA ALA A 769 16.12 -17.70 54.14
C ALA A 769 17.52 -17.34 53.62
N LEU A 770 17.78 -17.46 52.31
CA LEU A 770 19.07 -17.15 51.69
C LEU A 770 19.31 -15.63 51.50
N LEU A 771 18.24 -14.84 51.30
CA LEU A 771 18.32 -13.38 51.18
C LEU A 771 18.72 -12.70 52.49
N ASP A 772 18.19 -13.20 53.61
CA ASP A 772 18.46 -12.62 54.93
C ASP A 772 19.94 -12.79 55.34
N GLU A 773 20.57 -13.89 54.94
CA GLU A 773 22.01 -14.13 55.16
C GLU A 773 22.88 -13.19 54.32
N ARG A 774 22.52 -12.96 53.05
CA ARG A 774 23.26 -12.10 52.11
C ARG A 774 23.24 -10.62 52.49
N ASN A 775 22.06 -10.11 52.87
CA ASN A 775 21.84 -8.68 53.15
C ASN A 775 22.68 -8.16 54.34
N ARG A 776 23.01 -9.03 55.29
CA ARG A 776 23.83 -8.66 56.46
C ARG A 776 25.29 -8.39 56.10
N ARG A 777 25.83 -9.06 55.08
CA ARG A 777 27.24 -8.96 54.66
C ARG A 777 27.52 -7.71 53.81
N ALA A 778 26.60 -7.35 52.93
CA ALA A 778 26.74 -6.22 52.01
C ALA A 778 26.67 -4.83 52.68
N ARG A 779 25.82 -4.67 53.72
CA ARG A 779 25.67 -3.38 54.44
C ARG A 779 26.98 -2.84 55.02
N ASN A 780 27.90 -3.71 55.44
CA ASN A 780 29.17 -3.31 56.05
C ASN A 780 30.21 -2.78 55.02
N LEU A 781 30.18 -3.27 53.78
CA LEU A 781 31.14 -2.88 52.74
C LEU A 781 30.80 -1.52 52.11
N TYR A 782 29.52 -1.17 52.00
CA TYR A 782 29.06 0.07 51.37
C TYR A 782 29.41 1.33 52.16
N GLY A 783 29.27 1.31 53.49
CA GLY A 783 29.64 2.46 54.34
C GLY A 783 31.13 2.83 54.31
N ALA A 784 32.01 1.96 53.80
CA ALA A 784 33.42 2.28 53.56
C ALA A 784 33.64 3.04 52.23
N ALA A 785 32.82 2.77 51.20
CA ALA A 785 32.95 3.35 49.87
C ALA A 785 32.41 4.80 49.80
N GLU A 786 31.32 5.12 50.49
CA GLU A 786 30.72 6.47 50.47
C GLU A 786 31.69 7.58 50.91
N ARG A 787 32.55 7.29 51.90
CA ARG A 787 33.51 8.27 52.44
C ARG A 787 34.60 8.66 51.44
N ILE A 788 34.95 7.80 50.48
CA ILE A 788 36.01 8.05 49.49
C ILE A 788 35.45 8.76 48.24
N LEU A 789 34.20 8.46 47.85
CA LEU A 789 33.52 9.03 46.68
C LEU A 789 33.37 10.55 46.70
N ALA A 790 33.09 11.13 47.87
CA ALA A 790 32.91 12.58 48.03
C ALA A 790 34.18 13.41 47.74
N GLY A 791 35.36 12.80 47.88
CA GLY A 791 36.65 13.44 47.55
C GLY A 791 36.95 13.45 46.04
N ALA A 792 36.60 12.38 45.32
CA ALA A 792 36.90 12.22 43.90
C ALA A 792 36.03 13.12 42.99
N ALA A 793 34.74 13.27 43.30
CA ALA A 793 33.81 14.08 42.49
C ALA A 793 34.14 15.58 42.49
N ARG A 794 34.76 16.09 43.56
CA ARG A 794 35.14 17.51 43.67
C ARG A 794 36.35 17.86 42.80
N ARG A 795 37.24 16.90 42.58
CA ARG A 795 38.47 17.05 41.78
C ARG A 795 38.22 16.88 40.28
N ALA A 796 37.19 16.13 39.89
CA ALA A 796 36.81 15.90 38.49
C ALA A 796 36.36 17.15 37.72
N ARG A 797 35.81 18.16 38.39
CA ARG A 797 35.21 19.36 37.75
C ARG A 797 36.21 20.45 37.37
N SER A 798 37.50 20.31 37.70
CA SER A 798 38.52 21.32 37.41
C SER A 798 39.29 21.12 36.10
N PHE A 799 39.00 20.06 35.33
CA PHE A 799 39.72 19.70 34.10
C PHE A 799 39.04 20.27 32.84
N LYS A 800 39.82 20.70 31.85
CA LYS A 800 39.32 21.47 30.69
C LYS A 800 39.18 20.66 29.41
N THR A 801 39.67 19.42 29.37
CA THR A 801 39.63 18.55 28.19
C THR A 801 39.26 17.11 28.56
N ALA A 802 38.68 16.37 27.61
CA ALA A 802 38.26 14.99 27.84
C ALA A 802 39.45 14.08 28.23
N ASP A 803 40.64 14.31 27.66
CA ASP A 803 41.83 13.49 27.93
C ASP A 803 42.40 13.67 29.34
N GLU A 804 42.50 14.91 29.84
CA GLU A 804 42.97 15.18 31.22
C GLU A 804 42.01 14.61 32.28
N LEU A 805 40.70 14.74 32.03
CA LEU A 805 39.66 14.21 32.92
C LEU A 805 39.66 12.67 32.92
N ASN A 806 39.80 12.05 31.75
CA ASN A 806 39.89 10.59 31.64
C ASN A 806 41.17 10.04 32.29
N THR A 807 42.29 10.76 32.22
CA THR A 807 43.55 10.34 32.84
C THR A 807 43.44 10.25 34.36
N TYR A 808 42.83 11.24 35.03
CA TYR A 808 42.59 11.22 36.48
C TYR A 808 41.75 10.02 36.95
N PHE A 809 40.64 9.74 36.26
CA PHE A 809 39.78 8.59 36.59
C PHE A 809 40.38 7.23 36.22
N SER A 810 41.47 7.20 35.45
CA SER A 810 42.14 5.96 35.07
C SER A 810 43.21 5.54 36.09
N THR A 811 43.99 6.47 36.64
CA THR A 811 45.21 6.16 37.39
C THR A 811 45.22 6.60 38.87
N ASP A 812 44.26 7.42 39.33
CA ASP A 812 44.29 7.92 40.71
C ASP A 812 44.05 6.81 41.76
N PRO A 813 44.90 6.69 42.80
CA PRO A 813 44.80 5.62 43.80
C PRO A 813 43.46 5.58 44.57
N MET A 814 42.78 6.71 44.77
CA MET A 814 41.49 6.74 45.45
C MET A 814 40.36 6.18 44.56
N VAL A 815 40.43 6.42 43.26
CA VAL A 815 39.48 5.90 42.25
C VAL A 815 39.61 4.38 42.10
N LEU A 816 40.85 3.87 42.11
CA LEU A 816 41.11 2.42 42.07
C LEU A 816 40.58 1.72 43.32
N LYS A 817 40.72 2.33 44.51
CA LYS A 817 40.20 1.76 45.76
C LYS A 817 38.66 1.73 45.80
N LEU A 818 37.99 2.72 45.22
CA LEU A 818 36.53 2.73 45.06
C LEU A 818 36.03 1.62 44.13
N ARG A 819 36.74 1.36 43.02
CA ARG A 819 36.42 0.24 42.12
C ARG A 819 36.54 -1.10 42.84
N ALA A 820 37.61 -1.32 43.61
CA ALA A 820 37.82 -2.54 44.38
C ALA A 820 36.71 -2.79 45.44
N LEU A 821 36.28 -1.76 46.16
CA LEU A 821 35.17 -1.89 47.13
C LEU A 821 33.83 -2.19 46.44
N ALA A 822 33.60 -1.62 45.26
CA ALA A 822 32.43 -1.97 44.47
C ALA A 822 32.48 -3.42 43.96
N GLU A 823 33.65 -3.95 43.58
CA GLU A 823 33.76 -5.37 43.18
C GLU A 823 33.44 -6.31 44.34
N GLN A 824 33.85 -5.95 45.57
CA GLN A 824 33.55 -6.74 46.76
C GLN A 824 32.05 -6.71 47.13
N LEU A 825 31.37 -5.57 46.91
CA LEU A 825 29.91 -5.47 47.06
C LEU A 825 29.17 -6.27 45.98
N LEU A 826 29.68 -6.25 44.74
CA LEU A 826 29.12 -7.01 43.62
C LEU A 826 29.28 -8.52 43.86
N ALA A 827 30.43 -8.95 44.36
CA ALA A 827 30.70 -10.33 44.74
C ALA A 827 29.85 -10.79 45.95
N ALA A 828 29.35 -9.87 46.78
CA ALA A 828 28.44 -10.15 47.89
C ALA A 828 26.95 -10.11 47.47
N GLY A 829 26.64 -9.90 46.19
CA GLY A 829 25.27 -9.92 45.65
C GLY A 829 24.43 -8.68 45.98
N ASP A 830 25.05 -7.59 46.44
CA ASP A 830 24.39 -6.27 46.57
C ASP A 830 24.86 -5.38 45.41
N GLY A 831 24.45 -5.81 44.22
CA GLY A 831 24.72 -5.14 42.95
C GLY A 831 24.19 -3.71 42.96
N VAL A 832 23.06 -3.43 43.62
CA VAL A 832 22.52 -2.06 43.70
C VAL A 832 23.50 -1.12 44.39
N ARG A 833 24.07 -1.52 45.53
CA ARG A 833 25.06 -0.68 46.23
C ARG A 833 26.44 -0.68 45.56
N ALA A 834 26.84 -1.79 44.94
CA ALA A 834 28.06 -1.88 44.14
C ALA A 834 28.00 -0.98 42.90
N ASP A 835 26.90 -1.06 42.18
CA ASP A 835 26.57 -0.22 41.04
C ASP A 835 26.27 1.19 41.48
N GLU A 836 25.73 1.45 42.66
CA GLU A 836 25.62 2.82 43.17
C GLU A 836 27.01 3.42 43.40
N VAL A 837 27.97 2.67 43.95
CA VAL A 837 29.36 3.14 44.08
C VAL A 837 30.02 3.33 42.71
N ARG A 838 29.88 2.36 41.78
CA ARG A 838 30.42 2.44 40.41
C ARG A 838 29.74 3.54 39.59
N SER A 839 28.45 3.71 39.73
CA SER A 839 27.60 4.67 39.03
C SER A 839 27.82 6.06 39.58
N ARG A 840 27.97 6.27 40.89
CA ARG A 840 28.35 7.60 41.43
C ARG A 840 29.78 7.97 41.04
N LEU A 841 30.68 7.01 40.90
CA LEU A 841 32.02 7.23 40.37
C LEU A 841 32.00 7.54 38.86
N LYS A 842 31.19 6.81 38.08
CA LYS A 842 31.00 7.00 36.64
C LYS A 842 30.21 8.27 36.33
N ALA A 843 29.23 8.66 37.15
CA ALA A 843 28.48 9.90 37.07
C ALA A 843 29.40 11.10 37.38
N ALA A 844 30.29 10.99 38.36
CA ALA A 844 31.31 12.02 38.57
C ALA A 844 32.24 12.21 37.34
N GLN A 845 32.48 11.16 36.55
CA GLN A 845 33.22 11.23 35.27
C GLN A 845 32.33 11.69 34.09
N GLN A 846 31.10 11.19 34.01
CA GLN A 846 30.14 11.44 32.93
C GLN A 846 29.49 12.82 33.04
N ASP A 847 29.23 13.36 34.22
CA ASP A 847 28.80 14.76 34.38
C ASP A 847 29.91 15.71 33.92
N GLY A 848 31.18 15.33 34.13
CA GLY A 848 32.34 16.01 33.54
C GLY A 848 32.40 15.92 32.01
N LEU A 849 31.86 14.88 31.39
CA LEU A 849 31.84 14.63 29.93
C LEU A 849 30.52 15.02 29.22
N ARG A 850 29.36 15.00 29.89
CA ARG A 850 28.04 15.37 29.34
C ARG A 850 27.87 16.88 29.27
N ALA A 851 28.39 17.62 30.25
CA ALA A 851 28.60 19.06 30.12
C ALA A 851 29.43 19.42 28.87
N LEU A 852 30.22 18.49 28.34
CA LEU A 852 31.00 18.64 27.11
C LEU A 852 30.27 18.13 25.84
N ARG A 853 29.32 17.18 25.96
CA ARG A 853 28.74 16.37 24.85
C ARG A 853 27.25 16.59 24.55
N ASP A 854 26.42 17.08 25.49
CA ASP A 854 25.00 17.44 25.26
C ASP A 854 24.82 18.55 24.19
N ARG A 855 25.94 19.15 23.77
CA ARG A 855 26.04 20.09 22.66
C ARG A 855 26.11 19.41 21.26
N GLN A 856 25.93 18.09 21.12
CA GLN A 856 26.19 17.35 19.86
C GLN A 856 25.03 16.43 19.33
N ASP A 857 23.76 16.69 19.67
CA ASP A 857 22.62 16.52 18.71
C ASP A 857 21.96 15.11 18.49
N LEU A 858 20.80 15.07 17.80
CA LEU A 858 19.55 14.47 18.35
C LEU A 858 18.67 13.52 17.44
N TYR A 859 19.14 12.80 16.38
CA TYR A 859 18.26 11.87 15.57
C TYR A 859 18.95 10.57 15.06
N GLU A 860 18.21 9.43 14.84
CA GLU A 860 18.76 8.13 14.32
C GLU A 860 17.75 7.06 13.74
N GLU A 861 18.13 6.38 12.63
CA GLU A 861 17.68 5.13 11.94
C GLU A 861 16.18 4.71 11.80
N GLY A 862 15.62 4.90 10.59
CA GLY A 862 14.64 4.00 9.95
C GLY A 862 13.18 4.10 10.40
N ASP A 863 12.54 5.27 10.18
CA ASP A 863 11.10 5.66 10.14
C ASP A 863 10.02 4.95 10.98
N ALA A 864 10.37 3.97 11.80
CA ALA A 864 9.49 3.26 12.72
C ALA A 864 9.71 3.71 14.18
N VAL A 865 10.65 4.65 14.41
CA VAL A 865 11.01 5.20 15.71
C VAL A 865 11.43 6.66 15.59
N ILE A 866 10.73 7.56 16.28
CA ILE A 866 11.16 8.96 16.48
C ILE A 866 12.00 9.04 17.76
N LYS A 867 13.23 9.61 17.70
CA LYS A 867 14.07 9.90 18.87
C LYS A 867 13.99 11.38 19.26
N LEU A 868 13.05 11.70 20.13
CA LEU A 868 13.05 12.97 20.87
C LEU A 868 13.74 12.71 22.22
N GLY A 869 15.07 12.86 22.26
CA GLY A 869 15.88 12.53 23.44
C GLY A 869 16.16 11.02 23.57
N ALA A 870 15.68 10.37 24.64
CA ALA A 870 15.93 8.95 24.90
C ALA A 870 14.73 8.03 24.57
N HIS A 871 13.59 8.61 24.18
CA HIS A 871 12.35 7.87 23.97
C HIS A 871 12.23 7.43 22.52
N ARG A 872 11.77 6.20 22.35
CA ARG A 872 11.51 5.54 21.06
C ARG A 872 10.04 5.19 21.00
N PHE A 873 9.31 5.67 20.00
CA PHE A 873 7.86 5.43 19.85
C PHE A 873 7.58 4.48 18.68
N GLN A 874 6.84 3.40 18.92
CA GLN A 874 6.34 2.45 17.89
C GLN A 874 4.93 2.83 17.43
N VAL A 875 4.58 2.52 16.17
CA VAL A 875 3.29 2.87 15.54
C VAL A 875 2.40 1.61 15.37
N VAL A 876 1.11 1.65 15.79
CA VAL A 876 0.13 0.54 15.79
C VAL A 876 -0.96 0.73 14.72
N THR A 877 -1.41 -0.34 14.04
CA THR A 877 -2.31 -0.30 12.87
C THR A 877 -3.67 -1.03 13.02
N GLN A 878 -4.06 -1.49 14.21
CA GLN A 878 -5.36 -2.17 14.44
C GLN A 878 -6.54 -1.17 14.58
N PRO A 879 -7.77 -1.51 14.10
CA PRO A 879 -8.96 -0.68 14.30
C PRO A 879 -9.48 -0.73 15.74
N PHE A 880 -9.92 0.43 16.26
CA PHE A 880 -10.44 0.58 17.62
C PHE A 880 -11.91 0.15 17.73
N GLU A 881 -12.23 -0.83 18.59
CA GLU A 881 -13.59 -1.30 18.90
C GLU A 881 -13.88 -1.26 20.40
N LEU A 882 -15.07 -0.82 20.80
CA LEU A 882 -15.48 -0.73 22.20
C LEU A 882 -16.23 -1.99 22.61
N THR A 883 -15.79 -2.62 23.70
CA THR A 883 -16.36 -3.85 24.26
C THR A 883 -16.56 -3.69 25.77
N ALA A 884 -17.37 -4.55 26.40
CA ALA A 884 -17.46 -4.63 27.85
C ALA A 884 -16.88 -5.97 28.30
N VAL A 885 -15.94 -5.94 29.25
CA VAL A 885 -15.25 -7.13 29.75
C VAL A 885 -15.30 -7.17 31.29
N PRO A 886 -15.50 -8.34 31.90
CA PRO A 886 -15.39 -8.48 33.34
C PRO A 886 -13.92 -8.34 33.76
N ARG A 887 -13.63 -7.44 34.71
CA ARG A 887 -12.30 -7.17 35.25
C ARG A 887 -12.40 -6.82 36.74
N ASP A 888 -11.56 -7.45 37.56
CA ASP A 888 -11.49 -7.21 39.02
C ASP A 888 -12.85 -7.31 39.74
N GLY A 889 -13.74 -8.18 39.25
CA GLY A 889 -15.08 -8.40 39.82
C GLY A 889 -16.17 -7.39 39.41
N ALA A 890 -15.87 -6.46 38.48
CA ALA A 890 -16.80 -5.49 37.89
C ALA A 890 -16.77 -5.55 36.35
N LEU A 891 -17.78 -4.97 35.67
CA LEU A 891 -17.70 -4.75 34.22
C LEU A 891 -16.86 -3.50 33.93
N ALA A 892 -15.99 -3.58 32.93
CA ALA A 892 -15.24 -2.46 32.41
C ALA A 892 -15.44 -2.34 30.90
N LEU A 893 -15.61 -1.11 30.41
CA LEU A 893 -15.46 -0.80 29.00
C LEU A 893 -13.99 -0.96 28.61
N HIS A 894 -13.75 -1.60 27.50
CA HIS A 894 -12.43 -1.77 26.92
C HIS A 894 -12.42 -1.37 25.46
N LEU A 895 -11.46 -0.53 25.09
CA LEU A 895 -11.19 -0.16 23.70
C LEU A 895 -10.04 -1.02 23.17
N THR A 896 -10.32 -1.88 22.19
CA THR A 896 -9.34 -2.80 21.62
C THR A 896 -8.12 -2.07 21.06
N GLY A 897 -6.94 -2.67 21.19
CA GLY A 897 -5.68 -2.08 20.74
C GLY A 897 -5.12 -0.97 21.64
N THR A 898 -5.72 -0.75 22.82
CA THR A 898 -5.26 0.23 23.81
C THR A 898 -5.30 -0.35 25.23
N ASP A 899 -4.61 0.29 26.17
CA ASP A 899 -4.74 -0.03 27.61
C ASP A 899 -5.96 0.67 28.25
N PHE A 900 -6.92 1.13 27.45
CA PHE A 900 -8.10 1.82 27.95
C PHE A 900 -9.05 0.81 28.61
N TYR A 901 -9.26 1.02 29.91
CA TYR A 901 -10.29 0.37 30.71
C TYR A 901 -11.03 1.43 31.51
N GLN A 902 -12.35 1.41 31.46
CA GLN A 902 -13.18 2.29 32.27
C GLN A 902 -14.23 1.45 33.00
N PRO A 903 -14.31 1.51 34.34
CA PRO A 903 -15.39 0.85 35.08
C PRO A 903 -16.75 1.27 34.54
N LEU A 904 -17.58 0.29 34.22
CA LEU A 904 -18.92 0.49 33.70
C LEU A 904 -19.92 0.37 34.86
N ASP A 905 -20.41 1.51 35.33
CA ASP A 905 -21.36 1.59 36.44
C ASP A 905 -22.77 1.89 35.91
N ASP A 906 -23.47 0.84 35.48
CA ASP A 906 -24.90 0.88 35.16
C ASP A 906 -25.64 -0.12 36.07
N PRO A 907 -26.61 0.33 36.88
CA PRO A 907 -27.36 -0.54 37.80
C PRO A 907 -27.99 -1.74 37.11
N ARG A 908 -28.44 -1.59 35.84
CA ARG A 908 -29.07 -2.66 35.05
C ARG A 908 -28.08 -3.75 34.65
N LEU A 909 -26.79 -3.42 34.56
CA LEU A 909 -25.72 -4.37 34.22
C LEU A 909 -25.13 -5.04 35.46
N ALA A 910 -25.14 -4.35 36.60
CA ALA A 910 -24.71 -4.89 37.88
C ALA A 910 -25.62 -6.05 38.36
N GLU A 911 -26.93 -5.94 38.14
CA GLU A 911 -27.91 -7.02 38.39
C GLU A 911 -27.67 -8.27 37.51
N GLY A 912 -26.91 -8.14 36.41
CA GLY A 912 -26.64 -9.19 35.44
C GLY A 912 -25.36 -9.99 35.67
N LYS A 913 -24.72 -9.91 36.84
CA LYS A 913 -23.42 -10.55 37.12
C LYS A 913 -23.38 -12.04 36.81
N ASP A 914 -24.46 -12.75 37.11
CA ASP A 914 -24.59 -14.19 36.87
C ASP A 914 -24.66 -14.57 35.37
N TYR A 915 -24.69 -13.58 34.48
CA TYR A 915 -24.83 -13.74 33.03
C TYR A 915 -23.56 -13.37 32.24
N TRP A 916 -22.51 -12.86 32.89
CA TRP A 916 -21.32 -12.35 32.20
C TRP A 916 -20.61 -13.41 31.36
N ASP A 917 -20.53 -14.64 31.86
CA ASP A 917 -19.86 -15.75 31.18
C ASP A 917 -20.81 -16.56 30.26
N GLN A 918 -22.09 -16.17 30.21
CA GLN A 918 -23.10 -16.89 29.41
C GLN A 918 -23.15 -16.36 27.98
N VAL A 919 -22.70 -17.17 27.02
CA VAL A 919 -22.62 -16.82 25.60
C VAL A 919 -23.98 -16.86 24.89
N LEU A 920 -24.78 -17.91 25.15
CA LEU A 920 -26.06 -18.20 24.50
C LEU A 920 -27.23 -18.19 25.49
N VAL A 921 -28.42 -17.83 25.05
CA VAL A 921 -29.65 -17.87 25.90
C VAL A 921 -30.06 -19.30 26.27
N SER A 922 -29.74 -20.26 25.42
CA SER A 922 -30.15 -21.67 25.49
C SER A 922 -29.18 -22.55 26.27
N GLU A 923 -28.08 -22.00 26.78
CA GLU A 923 -27.00 -22.77 27.39
C GLU A 923 -26.48 -22.10 28.68
N SER A 924 -26.20 -22.91 29.70
CA SER A 924 -25.48 -22.53 30.93
C SER A 924 -24.72 -23.76 31.44
N PRO A 925 -23.79 -23.65 32.41
CA PRO A 925 -23.09 -24.81 32.95
C PRO A 925 -24.01 -25.95 33.42
N GLU A 926 -25.24 -25.60 33.81
CA GLU A 926 -26.26 -26.54 34.21
C GLU A 926 -27.16 -26.97 33.05
N VAL A 927 -27.43 -26.16 32.03
CA VAL A 927 -28.43 -26.50 31.01
C VAL A 927 -27.80 -26.56 29.63
N SER A 928 -27.83 -27.73 29.00
CA SER A 928 -27.43 -27.88 27.60
C SER A 928 -28.48 -27.32 26.64
N ARG A 929 -28.04 -26.92 25.43
CA ARG A 929 -28.94 -26.46 24.34
C ARG A 929 -30.05 -27.47 24.03
N ALA A 930 -29.70 -28.76 23.99
CA ALA A 930 -30.67 -29.82 23.70
C ALA A 930 -31.73 -29.98 24.79
N GLU A 931 -31.33 -29.90 26.08
CA GLU A 931 -32.28 -29.90 27.20
C GLU A 931 -33.19 -28.67 27.16
N HIS A 932 -32.64 -27.49 26.87
CA HIS A 932 -33.43 -26.26 26.76
C HIS A 932 -34.49 -26.38 25.65
N LEU A 933 -34.10 -26.86 24.46
CA LEU A 933 -35.02 -27.05 23.35
C LEU A 933 -36.12 -28.07 23.67
N ALA A 934 -35.77 -29.21 24.26
CA ALA A 934 -36.72 -30.24 24.66
C ALA A 934 -37.72 -29.70 25.71
N ALA A 935 -37.25 -28.98 26.72
CA ALA A 935 -38.10 -28.38 27.74
C ALA A 935 -38.99 -27.28 27.17
N ALA A 936 -38.46 -26.41 26.30
CA ALA A 936 -39.25 -25.36 25.69
C ALA A 936 -40.41 -25.93 24.85
N ILE A 937 -40.17 -27.00 24.08
CA ILE A 937 -41.22 -27.71 23.33
C ILE A 937 -42.24 -28.36 24.27
N LEU A 938 -41.78 -29.01 25.35
CA LEU A 938 -42.66 -29.63 26.34
C LEU A 938 -43.54 -28.59 27.04
N PHE A 939 -42.98 -27.47 27.50
CA PHE A 939 -43.72 -26.42 28.19
C PHE A 939 -44.69 -25.69 27.24
N ASP A 940 -44.29 -25.39 26.00
CA ASP A 940 -45.20 -24.85 24.99
C ASP A 940 -46.39 -25.81 24.76
N ALA A 941 -46.16 -27.12 24.77
CA ALA A 941 -47.21 -28.14 24.64
C ALA A 941 -48.11 -28.29 25.88
N GLU A 942 -47.59 -28.05 27.08
CA GLU A 942 -48.39 -28.00 28.32
C GLU A 942 -49.30 -26.77 28.37
N ASP A 943 -48.78 -25.63 27.93
CA ASP A 943 -49.50 -24.36 27.90
C ASP A 943 -50.44 -24.23 26.68
N GLY A 944 -50.35 -25.16 25.72
CA GLY A 944 -51.11 -25.11 24.46
C GLY A 944 -50.68 -23.97 23.53
N ALA A 945 -49.45 -23.50 23.69
CA ALA A 945 -48.86 -22.41 22.92
C ALA A 945 -48.27 -22.91 21.60
N ARG A 946 -48.07 -22.00 20.64
CA ARG A 946 -47.44 -22.26 19.32
C ARG A 946 -48.03 -23.46 18.55
N GLY A 947 -49.30 -23.79 18.76
CA GLY A 947 -49.97 -24.92 18.09
C GLY A 947 -49.43 -26.31 18.50
N LEU A 948 -48.81 -26.40 19.68
CA LEU A 948 -48.36 -27.64 20.30
C LEU A 948 -49.35 -28.11 21.37
N SER A 949 -49.39 -29.42 21.61
CA SER A 949 -50.16 -30.04 22.69
C SER A 949 -49.51 -31.36 23.08
N ILE A 950 -49.70 -31.80 24.33
CA ILE A 950 -49.19 -33.11 24.79
C ILE A 950 -49.68 -34.25 23.88
N ALA A 951 -50.93 -34.20 23.42
CA ALA A 951 -51.48 -35.19 22.49
C ALA A 951 -50.71 -35.22 21.15
N LYS A 952 -50.36 -34.06 20.60
CA LYS A 952 -49.58 -33.94 19.35
C LYS A 952 -48.15 -34.46 19.53
N LEU A 953 -47.53 -34.22 20.69
CA LEU A 953 -46.21 -34.77 21.00
C LEU A 953 -46.24 -36.30 21.14
N GLN A 954 -47.28 -36.85 21.80
CA GLN A 954 -47.48 -38.31 21.90
C GLN A 954 -47.74 -38.97 20.55
N GLU A 955 -48.51 -38.32 19.67
CA GLU A 955 -48.72 -38.78 18.30
C GLU A 955 -47.40 -38.79 17.51
N ALA A 956 -46.63 -37.70 17.59
CA ALA A 956 -45.32 -37.59 16.95
C ALA A 956 -44.32 -38.63 17.48
N SER A 957 -44.43 -39.03 18.76
CA SER A 957 -43.59 -40.06 19.39
C SER A 957 -43.88 -41.47 18.84
N ARG A 958 -45.12 -41.74 18.40
CA ARG A 958 -45.51 -43.03 17.83
C ARG A 958 -45.13 -43.18 16.35
N SER A 959 -45.01 -42.07 15.63
CA SER A 959 -44.54 -42.06 14.24
C SER A 959 -43.03 -42.11 14.15
N GLU A 960 -42.49 -42.95 13.26
CA GLU A 960 -41.05 -43.04 13.01
C GLU A 960 -40.49 -41.68 12.56
N GLY A 961 -39.51 -41.16 13.31
CA GLY A 961 -38.90 -39.84 13.06
C GLY A 961 -39.80 -38.62 13.34
N GLY A 962 -41.05 -38.80 13.78
CA GLY A 962 -42.01 -37.70 13.95
C GLY A 962 -41.60 -36.66 14.98
N LEU A 963 -41.12 -37.10 16.15
CA LEU A 963 -40.57 -36.18 17.17
C LEU A 963 -39.38 -35.39 16.63
N LEU A 964 -38.47 -36.03 15.89
CA LEU A 964 -37.32 -35.33 15.30
C LEU A 964 -37.77 -34.26 14.28
N ALA A 965 -38.74 -34.57 13.44
CA ALA A 965 -39.30 -33.60 12.48
C ALA A 965 -39.92 -32.39 13.19
N LEU A 966 -40.66 -32.63 14.28
CA LEU A 966 -41.25 -31.56 15.09
C LEU A 966 -40.18 -30.72 15.79
N THR A 967 -39.19 -31.35 16.42
CA THR A 967 -38.09 -30.66 17.09
C THR A 967 -37.28 -29.81 16.12
N ARG A 968 -37.04 -30.31 14.89
CA ARG A 968 -36.37 -29.55 13.81
C ARG A 968 -37.13 -28.29 13.42
N ALA A 969 -38.45 -28.39 13.25
CA ALA A 969 -39.29 -27.24 12.93
C ALA A 969 -39.22 -26.19 14.05
N CYS A 970 -39.29 -26.61 15.31
CA CYS A 970 -39.18 -25.70 16.46
C CYS A 970 -37.80 -25.05 16.58
N ALA A 971 -36.71 -25.79 16.32
CA ALA A 971 -35.35 -25.25 16.34
C ALA A 971 -35.13 -24.20 15.23
N ALA A 972 -35.69 -24.41 14.05
CA ALA A 972 -35.57 -23.48 12.93
C ALA A 972 -36.23 -22.10 13.20
N GLU A 973 -37.30 -22.06 14.00
CA GLU A 973 -37.94 -20.81 14.43
C GLU A 973 -37.16 -20.05 15.52
N ARG A 974 -36.09 -20.65 16.07
CA ARG A 974 -35.32 -20.17 17.24
C ARG A 974 -33.85 -19.96 16.89
N TYR A 975 -33.58 -19.21 15.83
CA TYR A 975 -32.22 -19.02 15.28
C TYR A 975 -31.27 -18.26 16.22
N ASP A 976 -31.78 -17.44 17.14
CA ASP A 976 -31.01 -16.72 18.16
C ASP A 976 -30.53 -17.62 19.31
N GLU A 977 -31.00 -18.87 19.35
CA GLU A 977 -30.70 -19.84 20.40
C GLU A 977 -29.54 -20.80 20.05
N GLY A 978 -28.88 -20.60 18.90
CA GLY A 978 -27.61 -21.27 18.57
C GLY A 978 -27.70 -22.78 18.34
N TYR A 979 -28.82 -23.28 17.80
CA TYR A 979 -28.97 -24.72 17.51
C TYR A 979 -28.24 -25.15 16.23
N GLU A 980 -27.73 -26.38 16.26
CA GLU A 980 -27.00 -27.00 15.15
C GLU A 980 -27.83 -28.18 14.67
N ARG A 981 -28.29 -28.11 13.42
CA ARG A 981 -29.11 -29.14 12.80
C ARG A 981 -28.29 -30.42 12.64
N GLY A 982 -28.87 -31.55 13.02
CA GLY A 982 -28.23 -32.86 13.05
C GLY A 982 -27.60 -33.24 14.40
N VAL A 983 -27.49 -32.29 15.33
CA VAL A 983 -26.90 -32.46 16.66
C VAL A 983 -27.94 -32.14 17.73
N HIS A 984 -28.28 -30.87 17.90
CA HIS A 984 -29.13 -30.41 19.00
C HIS A 984 -30.60 -30.82 18.83
N ASP A 985 -31.10 -30.90 17.60
CA ASP A 985 -32.44 -31.40 17.27
C ASP A 985 -32.59 -32.90 17.54
N VAL A 986 -31.56 -33.68 17.24
CA VAL A 986 -31.50 -35.14 17.50
C VAL A 986 -31.49 -35.40 18.99
N ASP A 987 -30.61 -34.73 19.72
CA ASP A 987 -30.50 -34.86 21.17
C ASP A 987 -31.77 -34.39 21.87
N ALA A 988 -32.31 -33.23 21.49
CA ALA A 988 -33.55 -32.71 22.05
C ALA A 988 -34.73 -33.64 21.77
N ALA A 989 -34.80 -34.29 20.59
CA ALA A 989 -35.83 -35.28 20.31
C ALA A 989 -35.69 -36.53 21.20
N ALA A 990 -34.47 -37.01 21.47
CA ALA A 990 -34.21 -38.11 22.38
C ALA A 990 -34.59 -37.76 23.83
N ILE A 991 -34.22 -36.57 24.29
CA ILE A 991 -34.59 -36.04 25.62
C ILE A 991 -36.10 -35.87 25.73
N LEU A 992 -36.74 -35.31 24.72
CA LEU A 992 -38.20 -35.13 24.70
C LEU A 992 -38.94 -36.47 24.71
N ALA A 993 -38.47 -37.47 23.96
CA ALA A 993 -39.04 -38.82 23.99
C ALA A 993 -38.95 -39.45 25.38
N ALA A 994 -37.79 -39.35 26.03
CA ALA A 994 -37.58 -39.81 27.41
C ALA A 994 -38.50 -39.08 28.40
N LEU A 995 -38.62 -37.76 28.27
CA LEU A 995 -39.51 -36.95 29.12
C LEU A 995 -40.98 -37.34 28.96
N LEU A 996 -41.45 -37.56 27.73
CA LEU A 996 -42.83 -38.00 27.48
C LEU A 996 -43.10 -39.38 28.08
N SER A 997 -42.16 -40.32 27.94
CA SER A 997 -42.25 -41.65 28.53
C SER A 997 -42.30 -41.59 30.05
N LEU A 998 -41.39 -40.84 30.68
CA LEU A 998 -41.34 -40.68 32.13
C LEU A 998 -42.61 -39.99 32.65
N ARG A 999 -43.14 -39.00 31.91
CA ARG A 999 -44.37 -38.29 32.28
C ARG A 999 -45.59 -39.20 32.25
N GLU A 1000 -45.66 -40.14 31.31
CA GLU A 1000 -46.73 -41.13 31.22
C GLU A 1000 -46.68 -42.12 32.39
N THR A 1001 -45.49 -42.59 32.77
CA THR A 1001 -45.32 -43.54 33.88
C THR A 1001 -45.40 -42.90 35.27
N ALA A 1002 -44.93 -41.66 35.44
CA ALA A 1002 -44.85 -40.99 36.73
C ALA A 1002 -46.20 -40.43 37.22
N GLY A 1003 -47.20 -40.28 36.36
CA GLY A 1003 -48.48 -39.68 36.72
C GLY A 1003 -48.28 -38.28 37.34
N LEU A 1004 -48.80 -38.05 38.54
CA LEU A 1004 -48.63 -36.79 39.27
C LEU A 1004 -47.26 -36.62 39.94
N LEU A 1005 -46.43 -37.68 40.00
CA LEU A 1005 -45.03 -37.56 40.45
C LEU A 1005 -44.15 -36.78 39.45
N ARG A 1006 -44.69 -36.40 38.27
CA ARG A 1006 -44.05 -35.44 37.35
C ARG A 1006 -43.85 -34.05 37.96
N PHE A 1007 -44.63 -33.70 39.00
CA PHE A 1007 -44.46 -32.47 39.74
C PHE A 1007 -43.43 -32.66 40.85
N ALA A 1008 -42.52 -31.69 41.01
CA ALA A 1008 -41.45 -31.80 41.98
C ALA A 1008 -41.96 -31.95 43.44
N PRO A 1009 -41.19 -32.63 44.32
CA PRO A 1009 -41.60 -32.91 45.70
C PRO A 1009 -42.01 -31.66 46.49
N GLY A 1010 -41.27 -30.55 46.32
CA GLY A 1010 -41.57 -29.26 46.97
C GLY A 1010 -42.97 -28.72 46.63
N PRO A 1011 -43.27 -28.43 45.35
CA PRO A 1011 -44.60 -28.00 44.93
C PRO A 1011 -45.75 -28.91 45.38
N ARG A 1012 -45.57 -30.24 45.31
CA ARG A 1012 -46.57 -31.20 45.82
C ARG A 1012 -46.77 -31.07 47.32
N ALA A 1013 -45.68 -30.99 48.08
CA ALA A 1013 -45.71 -30.78 49.52
C ALA A 1013 -46.45 -29.50 49.91
N MET A 1014 -46.17 -28.40 49.21
CA MET A 1014 -46.79 -27.09 49.46
C MET A 1014 -48.27 -27.06 49.10
N ALA A 1015 -48.68 -27.71 48.01
CA ALA A 1015 -50.08 -27.89 47.66
C ALA A 1015 -50.84 -28.72 48.70
N CYS A 1016 -50.25 -29.80 49.19
CA CYS A 1016 -50.82 -30.61 50.27
C CYS A 1016 -50.96 -29.83 51.57
N LEU A 1017 -49.96 -29.03 51.94
CA LEU A 1017 -50.00 -28.17 53.14
C LEU A 1017 -51.05 -27.06 52.98
N PHE A 1018 -51.10 -26.40 51.82
CA PHE A 1018 -52.14 -25.44 51.47
C PHE A 1018 -53.52 -26.05 51.68
N TRP A 1019 -53.79 -27.17 51.01
CA TRP A 1019 -55.08 -27.84 51.05
C TRP A 1019 -55.43 -28.32 52.46
N ALA A 1020 -54.47 -28.83 53.23
CA ALA A 1020 -54.74 -29.38 54.57
C ALA A 1020 -54.90 -28.31 55.66
N TRP A 1021 -54.27 -27.13 55.53
CA TRP A 1021 -54.18 -26.14 56.61
C TRP A 1021 -54.72 -24.75 56.28
N LEU A 1022 -54.64 -24.31 55.03
CA LEU A 1022 -54.84 -22.90 54.65
C LEU A 1022 -56.09 -22.64 53.79
N VAL A 1023 -56.86 -23.68 53.47
CA VAL A 1023 -58.10 -23.55 52.67
C VAL A 1023 -59.33 -23.79 53.54
N GLU A 1024 -60.27 -22.85 53.48
CA GLU A 1024 -61.56 -22.95 54.17
C GLU A 1024 -62.47 -24.05 53.57
N PRO A 1025 -63.36 -24.68 54.37
CA PRO A 1025 -64.18 -25.79 53.90
C PRO A 1025 -65.07 -25.49 52.67
N ASP A 1026 -65.56 -24.25 52.54
CA ASP A 1026 -66.41 -23.86 51.42
C ASP A 1026 -65.61 -23.68 50.12
N ASP A 1027 -64.40 -23.13 50.20
CA ASP A 1027 -63.49 -23.01 49.07
C ASP A 1027 -63.03 -24.38 48.56
N LYS A 1028 -62.77 -25.34 49.48
CA LYS A 1028 -62.45 -26.72 49.10
C LYS A 1028 -63.53 -27.35 48.23
N ARG A 1029 -64.80 -27.20 48.62
CA ARG A 1029 -65.94 -27.74 47.85
C ARG A 1029 -66.08 -27.08 46.49
N GLY A 1030 -65.96 -25.75 46.44
CA GLY A 1030 -66.05 -24.98 45.20
C GLY A 1030 -64.97 -25.35 44.19
N TRP A 1031 -63.70 -25.39 44.62
CA TRP A 1031 -62.58 -25.74 43.76
C TRP A 1031 -62.60 -27.20 43.32
N ALA A 1032 -62.90 -28.16 44.21
CA ALA A 1032 -63.03 -29.56 43.82
C ALA A 1032 -64.15 -29.78 42.79
N LEU A 1033 -65.31 -29.14 42.96
CA LEU A 1033 -66.41 -29.25 42.00
C LEU A 1033 -66.03 -28.68 40.63
N ARG A 1034 -65.40 -27.49 40.60
CA ARG A 1034 -64.97 -26.83 39.36
C ARG A 1034 -63.88 -27.64 38.66
N ALA A 1035 -62.88 -28.12 39.39
CA ALA A 1035 -61.82 -28.97 38.85
C ALA A 1035 -62.38 -30.26 38.24
N ARG A 1036 -63.24 -31.02 38.94
CA ARG A 1036 -63.91 -32.22 38.39
C ARG A 1036 -64.74 -31.95 37.15
N SER A 1037 -65.46 -30.83 37.12
CA SER A 1037 -66.23 -30.44 35.93
C SER A 1037 -65.30 -30.14 34.74
N LEU A 1038 -64.16 -29.49 34.99
CA LEU A 1038 -63.16 -29.23 33.96
C LEU A 1038 -62.41 -30.50 33.55
N GLY A 1039 -62.24 -31.49 34.45
CA GLY A 1039 -61.71 -32.81 34.12
C GLY A 1039 -62.57 -33.56 33.11
N ARG A 1040 -63.87 -33.63 33.37
CA ARG A 1040 -64.85 -34.20 32.42
C ARG A 1040 -64.87 -33.45 31.09
N LEU A 1041 -64.71 -32.12 31.12
CA LEU A 1041 -64.62 -31.30 29.91
C LEU A 1041 -63.32 -31.58 29.12
N ARG A 1042 -62.19 -31.78 29.81
CA ARG A 1042 -60.91 -32.15 29.21
C ARG A 1042 -60.99 -33.52 28.54
N GLU A 1043 -61.62 -34.51 29.18
CA GLU A 1043 -61.84 -35.84 28.60
C GLU A 1043 -62.76 -35.80 27.37
N ALA A 1044 -63.87 -35.05 27.44
CA ALA A 1044 -64.87 -35.00 26.38
C ALA A 1044 -64.41 -34.21 25.14
N PHE A 1045 -63.68 -33.11 25.33
CA PHE A 1045 -63.38 -32.15 24.26
C PHE A 1045 -61.89 -31.92 24.01
N ARG A 1046 -61.00 -32.61 24.74
CA ARG A 1046 -59.52 -32.43 24.66
C ARG A 1046 -59.09 -30.96 24.83
N SER A 1047 -59.87 -30.16 25.56
CA SER A 1047 -59.64 -28.73 25.77
C SER A 1047 -58.86 -28.47 27.07
N SER A 1048 -57.71 -27.79 26.95
CA SER A 1048 -56.78 -27.45 28.03
C SER A 1048 -56.87 -26.01 28.59
N PRO A 1049 -57.24 -24.95 27.82
CA PRO A 1049 -57.06 -23.56 28.27
C PRO A 1049 -57.78 -23.18 29.57
N VAL A 1050 -58.97 -23.73 29.80
CA VAL A 1050 -59.78 -23.40 31.00
C VAL A 1050 -59.23 -24.07 32.26
N VAL A 1051 -58.57 -25.23 32.12
CA VAL A 1051 -57.85 -25.91 33.22
C VAL A 1051 -56.62 -25.09 33.62
N VAL A 1052 -55.88 -24.56 32.64
CA VAL A 1052 -54.72 -23.67 32.89
C VAL A 1052 -55.15 -22.39 33.62
N SER A 1053 -56.30 -21.81 33.28
CA SER A 1053 -56.84 -20.64 33.99
C SER A 1053 -57.19 -20.93 35.45
N LEU A 1054 -57.82 -22.07 35.75
CA LEU A 1054 -58.09 -22.47 37.14
C LEU A 1054 -56.79 -22.73 37.91
N ALA A 1055 -55.80 -23.36 37.26
CA ALA A 1055 -54.50 -23.58 37.88
C ALA A 1055 -53.81 -22.26 38.22
N GLY A 1056 -53.88 -21.25 37.35
CA GLY A 1056 -53.38 -19.90 37.62
C GLY A 1056 -54.06 -19.25 38.83
N GLU A 1057 -55.39 -19.30 38.89
CA GLU A 1057 -56.18 -18.79 40.03
C GLU A 1057 -55.76 -19.45 41.35
N ILE A 1058 -55.65 -20.79 41.37
CA ILE A 1058 -55.23 -21.53 42.56
C ILE A 1058 -53.77 -21.22 42.92
N SER A 1059 -52.88 -21.08 41.93
CA SER A 1059 -51.48 -20.71 42.16
C SER A 1059 -51.33 -19.34 42.82
N GLU A 1060 -52.11 -18.33 42.39
CA GLU A 1060 -52.14 -17.01 43.04
C GLU A 1060 -52.62 -17.10 44.49
N ARG A 1061 -53.65 -17.93 44.75
CA ARG A 1061 -54.16 -18.16 46.11
C ARG A 1061 -53.16 -18.89 47.01
N ILE A 1062 -52.43 -19.87 46.47
CA ILE A 1062 -51.33 -20.54 47.19
C ILE A 1062 -50.25 -19.52 47.54
N ALA A 1063 -49.79 -18.71 46.58
CA ALA A 1063 -48.77 -17.69 46.83
C ALA A 1063 -49.19 -16.71 47.93
N ALA A 1064 -50.40 -16.15 47.84
CA ALA A 1064 -50.92 -15.20 48.83
C ALA A 1064 -51.10 -15.82 50.22
N ALA A 1065 -51.52 -17.08 50.31
CA ALA A 1065 -51.72 -17.77 51.60
C ALA A 1065 -50.39 -18.08 52.31
N PHE A 1066 -49.36 -18.48 51.55
CA PHE A 1066 -48.03 -18.72 52.11
C PHE A 1066 -47.34 -17.41 52.53
N GLU A 1067 -47.52 -16.34 51.74
CA GLU A 1067 -47.06 -14.99 52.11
C GLU A 1067 -47.72 -14.51 53.40
N ALA A 1068 -49.04 -14.64 53.53
CA ALA A 1068 -49.77 -14.29 54.75
C ALA A 1068 -49.33 -15.13 55.96
N ALA A 1069 -48.98 -16.40 55.75
CA ALA A 1069 -48.44 -17.29 56.77
C ALA A 1069 -46.94 -17.06 57.06
N SER A 1070 -46.26 -16.14 56.37
CA SER A 1070 -44.80 -15.92 56.48
C SER A 1070 -43.96 -17.18 56.18
N ILE A 1071 -44.45 -18.05 55.29
CA ILE A 1071 -43.74 -19.26 54.86
C ILE A 1071 -43.11 -18.97 53.49
N PRO A 1072 -41.78 -19.10 53.32
CA PRO A 1072 -41.11 -18.83 52.06
C PRO A 1072 -41.59 -19.78 50.95
N LEU A 1073 -42.08 -19.24 49.84
CA LEU A 1073 -42.47 -20.00 48.66
C LEU A 1073 -42.03 -19.26 47.39
N ARG A 1074 -41.31 -19.95 46.50
CA ARG A 1074 -40.92 -19.38 45.20
C ARG A 1074 -42.14 -19.28 44.28
N ALA A 1075 -42.21 -18.24 43.46
CA ALA A 1075 -43.30 -18.07 42.50
C ALA A 1075 -43.44 -19.26 41.52
N ALA A 1076 -42.32 -19.84 41.08
CA ALA A 1076 -42.31 -21.04 40.25
C ALA A 1076 -42.92 -22.27 40.98
N ASP A 1077 -42.63 -22.43 42.27
CA ASP A 1077 -43.18 -23.50 43.09
C ASP A 1077 -44.67 -23.31 43.35
N ALA A 1078 -45.13 -22.08 43.60
CA ALA A 1078 -46.56 -21.76 43.73
C ALA A 1078 -47.34 -22.07 42.44
N ARG A 1079 -46.74 -21.75 41.29
CA ARG A 1079 -47.28 -22.07 39.97
C ARG A 1079 -47.43 -23.58 39.78
N LEU A 1080 -46.38 -24.35 40.08
CA LEU A 1080 -46.41 -25.81 39.97
C LEU A 1080 -47.35 -26.45 41.01
N ALA A 1081 -47.43 -25.90 42.22
CA ALA A 1081 -48.30 -26.37 43.29
C ALA A 1081 -49.78 -26.22 42.93
N GLY A 1082 -50.17 -25.09 42.33
CA GLY A 1082 -51.55 -24.90 41.85
C GLY A 1082 -51.91 -25.79 40.67
N ARG A 1083 -50.99 -25.98 39.71
CA ARG A 1083 -51.16 -26.96 38.62
C ARG A 1083 -51.33 -28.39 39.15
N TYR A 1084 -50.47 -28.81 40.07
CA TYR A 1084 -50.57 -30.11 40.72
C TYR A 1084 -51.89 -30.26 41.47
N LEU A 1085 -52.28 -29.27 42.28
CA LEU A 1085 -53.53 -29.32 43.05
C LEU A 1085 -54.74 -29.42 42.13
N VAL A 1086 -54.80 -28.66 41.03
CA VAL A 1086 -55.90 -28.81 40.06
C VAL A 1086 -55.99 -30.23 39.51
N GLU A 1087 -54.86 -30.84 39.15
CA GLU A 1087 -54.83 -32.21 38.65
C GLU A 1087 -55.32 -33.23 39.69
N GLU A 1088 -54.95 -33.08 40.97
CA GLU A 1088 -55.48 -33.89 42.09
C GLU A 1088 -57.00 -33.68 42.27
N LEU A 1089 -57.47 -32.43 42.19
CA LEU A 1089 -58.87 -32.08 42.40
C LEU A 1089 -59.78 -32.54 41.24
N MET A 1090 -59.22 -32.91 40.09
CA MET A 1090 -59.98 -33.41 38.94
C MET A 1090 -60.47 -34.85 39.14
N GLU A 1091 -59.82 -35.62 40.03
CA GLU A 1091 -60.16 -37.01 40.33
C GLU A 1091 -61.48 -37.14 41.13
N GLU A 1092 -62.18 -38.27 40.93
CA GLU A 1092 -63.43 -38.58 41.65
C GLU A 1092 -63.20 -38.85 43.14
N GLU A 1093 -62.16 -39.60 43.47
CA GLU A 1093 -61.66 -39.84 44.82
C GLU A 1093 -60.38 -39.04 45.04
N LEU A 1094 -60.35 -38.24 46.12
CA LEU A 1094 -59.31 -37.24 46.33
C LEU A 1094 -58.16 -37.84 47.14
N ARG A 1095 -57.21 -38.47 46.45
CA ARG A 1095 -56.05 -39.14 47.06
C ARG A 1095 -54.75 -38.55 46.55
N PHE A 1096 -54.06 -37.82 47.42
CA PHE A 1096 -52.85 -37.10 47.04
C PHE A 1096 -51.68 -38.06 46.75
N ALA A 1097 -51.18 -38.00 45.53
CA ALA A 1097 -50.05 -38.79 45.06
C ALA A 1097 -48.78 -38.49 45.87
N THR A 1098 -48.20 -39.55 46.45
CA THR A 1098 -47.02 -39.46 47.32
C THR A 1098 -45.91 -40.37 46.82
N SER A 1099 -44.68 -39.87 46.80
CA SER A 1099 -43.53 -40.66 46.36
C SER A 1099 -43.18 -41.76 47.37
N GLY A 1100 -42.81 -42.94 46.87
CA GLY A 1100 -42.27 -44.02 47.70
C GLY A 1100 -41.02 -43.61 48.48
N GLU A 1101 -40.20 -42.72 47.91
CA GLU A 1101 -39.00 -42.16 48.53
C GLU A 1101 -39.32 -41.28 49.75
N ALA A 1102 -40.35 -40.41 49.68
CA ALA A 1102 -40.76 -39.59 50.82
C ALA A 1102 -41.32 -40.45 51.96
N LEU A 1103 -42.05 -41.52 51.63
CA LEU A 1103 -42.54 -42.50 52.61
C LEU A 1103 -41.37 -43.23 53.29
N ALA A 1104 -40.39 -43.69 52.51
CA ALA A 1104 -39.20 -44.34 53.04
C ALA A 1104 -38.40 -43.43 53.98
N LEU A 1105 -38.22 -42.15 53.62
CA LEU A 1105 -37.56 -41.16 54.48
C LEU A 1105 -38.32 -40.93 55.78
N ARG A 1106 -39.65 -40.71 55.71
CA ARG A 1106 -40.51 -40.55 56.88
C ARG A 1106 -40.45 -41.78 57.79
N ASP A 1107 -40.55 -42.98 57.23
CA ASP A 1107 -40.58 -44.22 58.00
C ASP A 1107 -39.24 -44.49 58.67
N ALA A 1108 -38.12 -44.26 57.98
CA ALA A 1108 -36.79 -44.34 58.56
C ALA A 1108 -36.61 -43.35 59.73
N PHE A 1109 -37.12 -42.13 59.57
CA PHE A 1109 -37.10 -41.10 60.62
C PHE A 1109 -37.96 -41.50 61.83
N LEU A 1110 -39.22 -41.92 61.63
CA LEU A 1110 -40.10 -42.34 62.73
C LEU A 1110 -39.56 -43.58 63.44
N GLN A 1111 -39.00 -44.54 62.72
CA GLN A 1111 -38.35 -45.71 63.31
C GLN A 1111 -37.12 -45.33 64.14
N HIS A 1112 -36.33 -44.36 63.67
CA HIS A 1112 -35.23 -43.81 64.45
C HIS A 1112 -35.72 -43.16 65.76
N LEU A 1113 -36.77 -42.34 65.70
CA LEU A 1113 -37.37 -41.72 66.89
C LEU A 1113 -37.98 -42.73 67.86
N GLU A 1114 -38.62 -43.78 67.36
CA GLU A 1114 -39.16 -44.88 68.16
C GLU A 1114 -38.03 -45.59 68.93
N SER A 1115 -36.91 -45.88 68.27
CA SER A 1115 -35.75 -46.53 68.88
C SER A 1115 -35.09 -45.69 69.99
N ARG A 1116 -35.25 -44.36 69.93
CA ARG A 1116 -34.75 -43.39 70.92
C ARG A 1116 -35.79 -43.00 71.97
N GLY A 1117 -37.03 -43.51 71.86
CA GLY A 1117 -38.15 -43.14 72.75
C GLY A 1117 -38.61 -41.68 72.61
N ALA A 1118 -38.26 -40.99 71.53
CA ALA A 1118 -38.52 -39.56 71.31
C ALA A 1118 -39.75 -39.28 70.44
N ARG A 1119 -40.32 -40.31 69.79
CA ARG A 1119 -41.45 -40.16 68.85
C ARG A 1119 -42.67 -39.50 69.48
N ARG A 1120 -43.12 -40.02 70.63
CA ARG A 1120 -44.31 -39.52 71.32
C ARG A 1120 -44.18 -38.04 71.71
N THR A 1121 -42.99 -37.62 72.12
CA THR A 1121 -42.70 -36.23 72.46
C THR A 1121 -42.85 -35.32 71.24
N LEU A 1122 -42.28 -35.69 70.09
CA LEU A 1122 -42.45 -34.94 68.85
C LEU A 1122 -43.92 -34.88 68.40
N GLU A 1123 -44.66 -35.98 68.52
CA GLU A 1123 -46.09 -36.02 68.18
C GLU A 1123 -46.92 -35.11 69.10
N GLU A 1124 -46.60 -35.05 70.40
CA GLU A 1124 -47.23 -34.14 71.37
C GLU A 1124 -46.89 -32.67 71.06
N ASP A 1125 -45.63 -32.36 70.71
CA ASP A 1125 -45.19 -31.01 70.32
C ASP A 1125 -45.87 -30.54 69.02
N LEU A 1126 -45.90 -31.39 67.98
CA LEU A 1126 -46.59 -31.08 66.73
C LEU A 1126 -48.11 -30.94 66.92
N LYS A 1127 -48.70 -31.69 67.86
CA LYS A 1127 -50.11 -31.57 68.23
C LYS A 1127 -50.40 -30.23 68.91
N ALA A 1128 -49.51 -29.75 69.79
CA ALA A 1128 -49.63 -28.44 70.43
C ALA A 1128 -49.55 -27.29 69.40
N LEU A 1129 -48.82 -27.49 68.31
CA LEU A 1129 -48.67 -26.52 67.22
C LEU A 1129 -49.74 -26.62 66.12
N GLN A 1130 -50.82 -27.40 66.31
CA GLN A 1130 -51.87 -27.61 65.30
C GLN A 1130 -52.60 -26.34 64.83
N GLY A 1131 -52.47 -25.22 65.55
CA GLY A 1131 -53.02 -23.92 65.20
C GLY A 1131 -52.09 -23.01 64.37
N SER A 1132 -50.81 -23.37 64.22
CA SER A 1132 -49.82 -22.55 63.50
C SER A 1132 -48.98 -23.40 62.55
N LEU A 1133 -49.33 -23.35 61.26
CA LEU A 1133 -48.57 -24.05 60.21
C LEU A 1133 -47.09 -23.64 60.16
N PRO A 1134 -46.70 -22.35 60.27
CA PRO A 1134 -45.29 -21.95 60.17
C PRO A 1134 -44.42 -22.58 61.26
N GLU A 1135 -44.91 -22.62 62.50
CA GLU A 1135 -44.20 -23.21 63.64
C GLU A 1135 -44.12 -24.74 63.53
N ALA A 1136 -45.23 -25.40 63.18
CA ALA A 1136 -45.25 -26.85 62.98
C ALA A 1136 -44.34 -27.28 61.81
N LEU A 1137 -44.34 -26.50 60.72
CA LEU A 1137 -43.49 -26.72 59.55
C LEU A 1137 -42.01 -26.56 59.89
N SER A 1138 -41.64 -25.49 60.59
CA SER A 1138 -40.27 -25.25 61.02
C SER A 1138 -39.78 -26.35 61.96
N LEU A 1139 -40.61 -26.80 62.91
CA LEU A 1139 -40.24 -27.85 63.84
C LEU A 1139 -40.04 -29.19 63.14
N ALA A 1140 -41.01 -29.65 62.34
CA ALA A 1140 -40.93 -30.91 61.64
C ALA A 1140 -39.75 -30.96 60.65
N LYS A 1141 -39.50 -29.85 59.95
CA LYS A 1141 -38.35 -29.72 59.05
C LYS A 1141 -37.01 -29.82 59.80
N ALA A 1142 -36.85 -29.07 60.89
CA ALA A 1142 -35.62 -29.07 61.68
C ALA A 1142 -35.27 -30.46 62.23
N TRP A 1143 -36.26 -31.22 62.69
CA TRP A 1143 -36.04 -32.59 63.17
C TRP A 1143 -35.59 -33.56 62.06
N LEU A 1144 -36.22 -33.50 60.88
CA LEU A 1144 -35.85 -34.33 59.74
C LEU A 1144 -34.48 -33.95 59.15
N GLU A 1145 -34.14 -32.65 59.09
CA GLU A 1145 -32.82 -32.17 58.67
C GLU A 1145 -31.73 -32.66 59.63
N ALA A 1146 -31.94 -32.54 60.94
CA ALA A 1146 -30.99 -33.04 61.95
C ALA A 1146 -30.78 -34.56 61.83
N PHE A 1147 -31.84 -35.32 61.55
CA PHE A 1147 -31.72 -36.76 61.29
C PHE A 1147 -30.90 -37.05 60.02
N LEU A 1148 -31.17 -36.35 58.92
CA LEU A 1148 -30.45 -36.52 57.65
C LEU A 1148 -28.96 -36.16 57.77
N GLU A 1149 -28.59 -35.15 58.53
CA GLU A 1149 -27.18 -34.77 58.70
C GLU A 1149 -26.42 -35.74 59.61
N ALA A 1150 -26.96 -36.02 60.79
CA ALA A 1150 -26.21 -36.65 61.87
C ALA A 1150 -26.30 -38.19 61.90
N GLU A 1151 -27.48 -38.77 61.64
CA GLU A 1151 -27.79 -40.14 62.07
C GLU A 1151 -28.38 -41.03 60.95
N ALA A 1152 -28.71 -40.47 59.77
CA ALA A 1152 -29.29 -41.21 58.66
C ALA A 1152 -28.27 -42.16 57.97
N PRO A 1153 -28.66 -43.41 57.63
CA PRO A 1153 -27.87 -44.30 56.79
C PRO A 1153 -27.63 -43.72 55.38
N ALA A 1154 -26.53 -44.10 54.71
CA ALA A 1154 -26.16 -43.57 53.39
C ALA A 1154 -27.31 -43.62 52.34
N PRO A 1155 -28.08 -44.71 52.19
CA PRO A 1155 -29.20 -44.74 51.24
C PRO A 1155 -30.33 -43.76 51.58
N VAL A 1156 -30.53 -43.46 52.87
CA VAL A 1156 -31.55 -42.51 53.33
C VAL A 1156 -31.06 -41.06 53.18
N LYS A 1157 -29.75 -40.83 53.31
CA LYS A 1157 -29.13 -39.51 53.06
C LYS A 1157 -29.34 -39.04 51.61
N GLU A 1158 -29.36 -39.96 50.64
CA GLU A 1158 -29.64 -39.66 49.23
C GLU A 1158 -31.10 -39.19 48.98
N LEU A 1159 -32.00 -39.42 49.94
CA LEU A 1159 -33.42 -39.00 49.88
C LEU A 1159 -33.65 -37.56 50.37
N SER A 1160 -32.59 -36.78 50.62
CA SER A 1160 -32.70 -35.38 51.06
C SER A 1160 -33.57 -34.51 50.14
N HIS A 1161 -33.62 -34.83 48.84
CA HIS A 1161 -34.40 -34.10 47.85
C HIS A 1161 -35.93 -34.21 48.03
N VAL A 1162 -36.44 -35.25 48.73
CA VAL A 1162 -37.86 -35.41 49.07
C VAL A 1162 -38.19 -34.93 50.49
N LEU A 1163 -37.26 -34.25 51.17
CA LEU A 1163 -37.40 -33.77 52.55
C LEU A 1163 -38.72 -33.02 52.79
N LEU A 1164 -39.05 -32.01 51.97
CA LEU A 1164 -40.27 -31.22 52.15
C LEU A 1164 -41.55 -32.06 51.97
N GLU A 1165 -41.51 -33.06 51.09
CA GLU A 1165 -42.63 -34.00 50.92
C GLU A 1165 -42.78 -34.90 52.15
N ALA A 1166 -41.67 -35.38 52.74
CA ALA A 1166 -41.68 -36.13 53.99
C ALA A 1166 -42.17 -35.29 55.19
N VAL A 1167 -41.78 -34.01 55.27
CA VAL A 1167 -42.30 -33.07 56.27
C VAL A 1167 -43.81 -32.85 56.08
N SER A 1168 -44.25 -32.64 54.83
CA SER A 1168 -45.68 -32.51 54.51
C SER A 1168 -46.46 -33.77 54.90
N LEU A 1169 -45.89 -34.96 54.72
CA LEU A 1169 -46.51 -36.21 55.16
C LEU A 1169 -46.77 -36.23 56.67
N LEU A 1170 -45.79 -35.83 57.49
CA LEU A 1170 -45.95 -35.77 58.95
C LEU A 1170 -47.03 -34.77 59.37
N LEU A 1171 -47.11 -33.61 58.72
CA LEU A 1171 -48.01 -32.51 59.11
C LEU A 1171 -49.44 -32.63 58.58
N THR A 1172 -49.66 -33.51 57.61
CA THR A 1172 -50.97 -33.72 56.98
C THR A 1172 -51.55 -35.10 57.24
N GLU A 1173 -50.87 -35.91 58.07
CA GLU A 1173 -51.36 -37.21 58.50
C GLU A 1173 -52.73 -37.09 59.16
N GLY A 1174 -53.70 -37.88 58.68
CA GLY A 1174 -55.10 -37.83 59.13
C GLY A 1174 -55.91 -36.61 58.66
N ARG A 1175 -55.33 -35.67 57.89
CA ARG A 1175 -56.03 -34.51 57.31
C ARG A 1175 -56.36 -34.67 55.82
N ILE A 1176 -55.57 -35.47 55.09
CA ILE A 1176 -55.77 -35.77 53.67
C ILE A 1176 -55.53 -37.25 53.39
N GLU A 1177 -56.26 -37.83 52.43
CA GLU A 1177 -56.00 -39.18 51.94
C GLU A 1177 -54.84 -39.16 50.94
N ARG A 1178 -54.06 -40.25 50.90
CA ARG A 1178 -52.78 -40.33 50.19
C ARG A 1178 -52.71 -41.63 49.38
N GLU A 1179 -52.11 -41.57 48.20
CA GLU A 1179 -51.83 -42.75 47.37
C GLU A 1179 -50.32 -42.88 47.13
N PRO A 1180 -49.68 -43.97 47.58
CA PRO A 1180 -48.26 -44.20 47.34
C PRO A 1180 -48.02 -44.61 45.88
N SER A 1181 -47.07 -43.96 45.21
CA SER A 1181 -46.61 -44.34 43.87
C SER A 1181 -45.12 -44.69 43.87
N ALA A 1182 -44.79 -45.82 43.24
CA ALA A 1182 -43.44 -46.33 43.06
C ALA A 1182 -42.92 -46.15 41.62
N ALA A 1183 -43.49 -45.21 40.86
CA ALA A 1183 -43.10 -44.99 39.48
C ALA A 1183 -41.62 -44.58 39.37
N LEU A 1184 -40.91 -45.17 38.40
CA LEU A 1184 -39.53 -44.80 38.09
C LEU A 1184 -39.49 -43.35 37.59
N ALA A 1185 -38.80 -42.49 38.33
CA ALA A 1185 -38.58 -41.09 37.97
C ALA A 1185 -37.20 -40.84 37.33
N VAL A 1186 -36.36 -41.88 37.18
CA VAL A 1186 -34.98 -41.79 36.69
C VAL A 1186 -34.81 -42.56 35.39
N LEU A 1187 -34.16 -41.96 34.39
CA LEU A 1187 -33.75 -42.61 33.15
C LEU A 1187 -32.32 -42.21 32.79
N GLU A 1188 -31.60 -43.09 32.10
CA GLU A 1188 -30.33 -42.76 31.44
C GLU A 1188 -30.58 -42.67 29.92
N ILE A 1189 -30.34 -41.50 29.34
CA ILE A 1189 -30.49 -41.26 27.89
C ILE A 1189 -29.11 -41.41 27.27
N LYS A 1190 -28.97 -42.24 26.25
CA LYS A 1190 -27.69 -42.55 25.57
C LYS A 1190 -27.71 -42.09 24.11
N GLY A 1191 -26.53 -41.95 23.53
CA GLY A 1191 -26.36 -41.61 22.10
C GLY A 1191 -26.49 -40.13 21.80
N LEU A 1192 -26.26 -39.26 22.80
CA LEU A 1192 -26.27 -37.81 22.63
C LEU A 1192 -25.00 -37.34 21.92
N LEU A 1193 -25.17 -36.35 21.04
CA LEU A 1193 -24.13 -35.81 20.14
C LEU A 1193 -23.59 -34.45 20.61
N GLY A 1194 -24.38 -33.69 21.35
CA GLY A 1194 -24.09 -32.36 21.84
C GLY A 1194 -22.98 -32.36 22.87
N GLN A 1195 -22.19 -31.28 22.88
CA GLN A 1195 -21.09 -31.11 23.81
C GLN A 1195 -21.51 -30.20 24.95
N HIS A 1196 -21.65 -30.78 26.14
CA HIS A 1196 -22.00 -30.05 27.35
C HIS A 1196 -21.49 -30.82 28.58
N GLY A 1197 -21.16 -30.14 29.69
CA GLY A 1197 -20.61 -30.78 30.90
C GLY A 1197 -21.53 -31.83 31.53
N ARG A 1198 -22.84 -31.78 31.25
CA ARG A 1198 -23.81 -32.80 31.70
C ARG A 1198 -23.91 -34.03 30.81
N VAL A 1199 -23.34 -33.98 29.61
CA VAL A 1199 -23.29 -35.13 28.70
C VAL A 1199 -21.96 -35.83 28.92
N VAL A 1200 -21.99 -36.91 29.70
CA VAL A 1200 -20.80 -37.71 30.03
C VAL A 1200 -20.82 -38.96 29.17
N ASP A 1201 -19.78 -39.14 28.36
CA ASP A 1201 -19.63 -40.28 27.45
C ASP A 1201 -20.86 -40.50 26.54
N GLY A 1202 -21.46 -39.41 26.06
CA GLY A 1202 -22.65 -39.43 25.19
C GLY A 1202 -23.94 -39.82 25.89
N ALA A 1203 -23.98 -39.76 27.23
CA ALA A 1203 -25.14 -40.07 28.03
C ALA A 1203 -25.46 -38.99 29.07
N ILE A 1204 -26.73 -38.89 29.45
CA ILE A 1204 -27.21 -38.03 30.54
C ILE A 1204 -28.17 -38.82 31.43
N LYS A 1205 -27.94 -38.77 32.74
CA LYS A 1205 -28.87 -39.31 33.73
C LYS A 1205 -29.88 -38.22 34.07
N VAL A 1206 -31.16 -38.49 33.81
CA VAL A 1206 -32.26 -37.56 34.06
C VAL A 1206 -33.14 -38.07 35.18
N ARG A 1207 -33.54 -37.16 36.07
CA ARG A 1207 -34.61 -37.38 37.03
C ARG A 1207 -35.74 -36.40 36.71
N LEU A 1208 -36.95 -36.91 36.48
CA LEU A 1208 -38.05 -36.14 35.89
C LEU A 1208 -38.38 -34.87 36.69
N ASP A 1209 -38.51 -34.97 38.00
CA ASP A 1209 -38.83 -33.87 38.90
C ASP A 1209 -37.74 -32.78 38.94
N GLU A 1210 -36.47 -33.20 39.03
CA GLU A 1210 -35.29 -32.33 39.02
C GLU A 1210 -35.21 -31.56 37.70
N LEU A 1211 -35.31 -32.31 36.59
CA LEU A 1211 -35.13 -31.77 35.26
C LEU A 1211 -36.24 -30.78 34.90
N VAL A 1212 -37.50 -31.10 35.20
CA VAL A 1212 -38.64 -30.20 34.95
C VAL A 1212 -38.54 -28.93 35.81
N ALA A 1213 -38.16 -29.04 37.09
CA ALA A 1213 -38.02 -27.88 37.96
C ALA A 1213 -36.88 -26.96 37.49
N ARG A 1214 -35.70 -27.51 37.26
CA ARG A 1214 -34.51 -26.76 36.83
C ARG A 1214 -34.67 -26.14 35.46
N LEU A 1215 -35.19 -26.89 34.48
CA LEU A 1215 -35.44 -26.35 33.14
C LEU A 1215 -36.61 -25.35 33.15
N GLY A 1216 -37.57 -25.50 34.06
CA GLY A 1216 -38.61 -24.50 34.30
C GLY A 1216 -38.04 -23.16 34.77
N ASP A 1217 -37.17 -23.18 35.79
CA ASP A 1217 -36.48 -21.97 36.26
C ASP A 1217 -35.61 -21.36 35.15
N PHE A 1218 -34.93 -22.20 34.37
CA PHE A 1218 -34.12 -21.74 33.25
C PHE A 1218 -34.96 -21.06 32.16
N VAL A 1219 -36.04 -21.70 31.69
CA VAL A 1219 -36.87 -21.20 30.59
C VAL A 1219 -37.66 -19.95 30.99
N HIS A 1220 -38.21 -19.92 32.21
CA HIS A 1220 -39.15 -18.85 32.60
C HIS A 1220 -38.51 -17.70 33.38
N LEU A 1221 -37.34 -17.90 34.01
CA LEU A 1221 -36.65 -16.85 34.79
C LEU A 1221 -35.31 -16.47 34.15
N ARG A 1222 -34.40 -17.45 34.00
CA ARG A 1222 -33.02 -17.17 33.58
C ARG A 1222 -32.92 -16.68 32.14
N ALA A 1223 -33.54 -17.38 31.19
CA ALA A 1223 -33.48 -17.03 29.77
C ALA A 1223 -34.09 -15.63 29.47
N PRO A 1224 -35.27 -15.27 30.02
CA PRO A 1224 -35.78 -13.90 29.91
C PRO A 1224 -34.88 -12.84 30.56
N ALA A 1225 -34.32 -13.13 31.75
CA ALA A 1225 -33.41 -12.21 32.43
C ALA A 1225 -32.11 -11.98 31.64
N TRP A 1226 -31.53 -13.04 31.05
CA TRP A 1226 -30.37 -12.92 30.17
C TRP A 1226 -30.66 -12.09 28.92
N ARG A 1227 -31.84 -12.28 28.29
CA ARG A 1227 -32.27 -11.46 27.14
C ARG A 1227 -32.41 -9.98 27.54
N ALA A 1228 -32.96 -9.69 28.71
CA ALA A 1228 -33.05 -8.33 29.24
C ALA A 1228 -31.66 -7.72 29.49
N TYR A 1229 -30.73 -8.51 30.07
CA TYR A 1229 -29.34 -8.10 30.29
C TYR A 1229 -28.62 -7.78 28.98
N ARG A 1230 -28.68 -8.67 27.97
CA ARG A 1230 -28.05 -8.43 26.65
C ARG A 1230 -28.56 -7.17 25.98
N LYS A 1231 -29.86 -6.91 26.09
CA LYS A 1231 -30.47 -5.68 25.57
C LYS A 1231 -29.93 -4.46 26.29
N ALA A 1232 -29.86 -4.48 27.63
CA ALA A 1232 -29.28 -3.40 28.41
C ALA A 1232 -27.80 -3.17 28.04
N LEU A 1233 -27.00 -4.24 27.89
CA LEU A 1233 -25.59 -4.16 27.53
C LEU A 1233 -25.37 -3.50 26.16
N ALA A 1234 -26.18 -3.86 25.17
CA ALA A 1234 -26.12 -3.26 23.83
C ALA A 1234 -26.50 -1.77 23.85
N GLU A 1235 -27.55 -1.40 24.59
CA GLU A 1235 -27.96 0.00 24.75
C GLU A 1235 -26.87 0.84 25.42
N VAL A 1236 -26.22 0.28 26.46
CA VAL A 1236 -25.13 0.95 27.18
C VAL A 1236 -23.89 1.09 26.30
N LEU A 1237 -23.46 0.02 25.60
CA LEU A 1237 -22.30 0.09 24.71
C LEU A 1237 -22.50 1.11 23.57
N GLU A 1238 -23.70 1.21 23.00
CA GLU A 1238 -24.00 2.23 21.99
C GLU A 1238 -24.01 3.65 22.57
N HIS A 1239 -24.51 3.82 23.79
CA HIS A 1239 -24.43 5.11 24.49
C HIS A 1239 -22.96 5.52 24.71
N GLU A 1240 -22.15 4.61 25.26
CA GLU A 1240 -20.74 4.86 25.59
C GLU A 1240 -19.89 5.07 24.32
N LYS A 1241 -20.16 4.32 23.25
CA LYS A 1241 -19.50 4.53 21.95
C LYS A 1241 -19.75 5.93 21.40
N ARG A 1242 -20.97 6.46 21.55
CA ARG A 1242 -21.30 7.85 21.15
C ARG A 1242 -20.67 8.88 22.08
N ALA A 1243 -20.67 8.62 23.39
CA ALA A 1243 -20.06 9.50 24.38
C ALA A 1243 -18.54 9.64 24.16
N LEU A 1244 -17.86 8.53 23.87
CA LEU A 1244 -16.42 8.48 23.57
C LEU A 1244 -16.07 8.97 22.16
N ARG A 1245 -17.06 9.29 21.32
CA ARG A 1245 -16.87 9.82 19.96
C ARG A 1245 -15.89 9.01 19.12
N LEU A 1246 -15.91 7.68 19.25
CA LEU A 1246 -14.92 6.80 18.60
C LEU A 1246 -14.92 6.91 17.06
N GLU A 1247 -16.02 7.36 16.47
CA GLU A 1247 -16.12 7.65 15.04
C GLU A 1247 -15.23 8.84 14.60
N GLU A 1248 -14.94 9.81 15.49
CA GLU A 1248 -14.02 10.93 15.22
C GLU A 1248 -12.54 10.51 15.23
N LEU A 1249 -12.22 9.36 15.84
CA LEU A 1249 -10.87 8.81 15.95
C LEU A 1249 -10.53 7.84 14.81
N LYS A 1250 -11.50 7.52 13.95
CA LYS A 1250 -11.23 6.71 12.76
C LYS A 1250 -10.47 7.55 11.72
N PRO A 1251 -9.49 6.96 11.00
CA PRO A 1251 -8.79 7.66 9.94
C PRO A 1251 -9.79 8.09 8.86
N GLY A 1252 -10.09 9.39 8.82
CA GLY A 1252 -10.85 10.03 7.75
C GLY A 1252 -9.90 10.70 6.77
N THR A 1253 -10.31 10.80 5.51
CA THR A 1253 -9.68 11.76 4.60
C THR A 1253 -9.88 13.16 5.17
N LEU A 1254 -8.80 13.91 5.36
CA LEU A 1254 -8.87 15.34 5.65
C LEU A 1254 -9.54 16.02 4.45
N SER A 1255 -10.86 16.16 4.50
CA SER A 1255 -11.58 17.07 3.61
C SER A 1255 -11.16 18.49 4.00
N THR A 1256 -10.58 19.20 3.05
CA THR A 1256 -10.15 20.59 3.19
C THR A 1256 -11.32 21.54 3.33
#